data_AF-L0J713-F1
#
_entry.id   AF-L0J713-F1
#
_cell.length_a   1.000
_cell.length_b   1.000
_cell.length_c   1.000
_cell.angle_alpha   90.00
_cell.angle_beta   90.00
_cell.angle_gamma   90.00
#
_symmetry.space_group_name_H-M   'P 1'
#
loop_
_entity.id
_entity.type
_entity.pdbx_description
1 polymer ?
#
loop_
_entity_poly.entity_id
_entity_poly.type
_entity_poly.pdbx_seq_one_letter_code
_entity_poly.pdbx_strand_id
1 'polypeptide(L)'
;MAGAEVHLLDVGTGAYGDCVVLQFNSSRKTRHVLIDGGHSDDKELLLEQFADIIGGTAPFTFDLVMISHAHGDHIGAMPELITEGHIVAEHALLPDVAMAFGSTATDALPDAIAGAVALMREEPPDDDEVAVTGLDALAVDAAALLPRYNNMISKLTDDGTNVVHFGDRNGTAALAQLSDTLADIGFEVLGPAQQALDRTAKLLSGTQADLMDSAQKLRTDAVDAAVKLDSADVYADLDTDAATRLGHLVNAQSIVCVFTLPSRSRTKRRILLGGDFQFANPQTSDAIIKAERARLLGEIGARAPYAFAKLSHHGSTNAVDEAFLTAIGGTEVVGICCGRGHPNHPAKDTLDLLAGHSKATSWVRTDRSGHVTLTIDANGTSIKPRDAKDLSELNRPDAAPTPTITTPAAAPAAASAVPPVASTPATPAATLPKPAPISAITMVRDRDVFQCEIPARATAMTIQFDLAATDGTAGGGDQGQTAGADASSSGGPAPNPSPRRSQFQIGGGRELPKLLFLTDTKRLADNLDGTAVGIIVDAINDGGHRLCDLATTNYDPGSGDGIDDAVGDALDKDPDVKQVVIVGSYDVVPAQQVDCVAKETPADIAQELRANESDGLVVWSDDPYVDIDNAGLADIPISRIPDGHNGKFTLNQLQAEPITGERRHGIRNAKRAFIEEIYNTLPGQSALLVSSPILSANVRPEQLQTSLVYYMLHGMAKSATSFWGETNEGEFVEAVNIAQMPKSGVDIAVLGCCWGALPASSTAFDWKPGQPIAGRLQNQSIALTLLAAGARGVIGCTGAHYSPTTPPYDSGAGPLHKALWKHLLDGAGPAEALYKAKYDFASKIAALTSPDELAIANKSLNQFTCLGLGC
;
A
#
# COMPACT_ATOMS: atom_id res chain seq x y z
N MET A 1 -9.15 -0.49 35.86
CA MET A 1 -10.63 -0.66 35.86
C MET A 1 -10.99 -1.52 34.65
N ALA A 2 -12.25 -1.84 34.39
CA ALA A 2 -12.62 -2.29 33.04
C ALA A 2 -12.55 -1.08 32.11
N GLY A 3 -12.04 -1.28 30.90
CA GLY A 3 -11.94 -0.26 29.85
C GLY A 3 -12.01 -0.94 28.49
N ALA A 4 -12.38 -0.17 27.45
CA ALA A 4 -12.36 -0.64 26.08
C ALA A 4 -11.41 0.21 25.25
N GLU A 5 -10.79 -0.39 24.24
CA GLU A 5 -10.07 0.31 23.19
C GLU A 5 -10.77 0.03 21.86
N VAL A 6 -11.00 1.09 21.09
CA VAL A 6 -11.60 1.05 19.75
C VAL A 6 -10.49 1.38 18.77
N HIS A 7 -10.21 0.48 17.84
CA HIS A 7 -9.22 0.67 16.80
C HIS A 7 -9.94 0.76 15.46
N LEU A 8 -9.97 1.95 14.87
CA LEU A 8 -10.41 2.17 13.49
C LEU A 8 -9.18 1.95 12.61
N LEU A 9 -9.20 0.90 11.79
CA LEU A 9 -8.00 0.48 11.07
C LEU A 9 -7.81 1.30 9.78
N ASP A 10 -6.56 1.39 9.36
CA ASP A 10 -6.16 1.94 8.08
C ASP A 10 -6.51 0.93 6.96
N VAL A 11 -7.28 1.40 5.98
CA VAL A 11 -7.65 0.69 4.73
C VAL A 11 -6.94 1.34 3.53
N GLY A 12 -5.73 1.85 3.77
CA GLY A 12 -4.78 2.24 2.74
C GLY A 12 -5.19 3.48 1.94
N THR A 13 -4.72 3.51 0.69
CA THR A 13 -4.82 4.67 -0.23
C THR A 13 -5.75 4.42 -1.42
N GLY A 14 -6.31 3.22 -1.57
CA GLY A 14 -7.09 2.82 -2.75
C GLY A 14 -8.52 3.35 -2.70
N ALA A 15 -9.37 2.65 -1.95
CA ALA A 15 -10.78 2.97 -1.76
C ALA A 15 -11.10 3.20 -0.28
N TYR A 16 -12.34 3.56 0.05
CA TYR A 16 -12.82 3.51 1.43
C TYR A 16 -13.07 2.06 1.87
N GLY A 17 -13.50 1.88 3.11
CA GLY A 17 -13.78 0.56 3.68
C GLY A 17 -13.83 0.58 5.19
N ASP A 18 -14.27 -0.54 5.76
CA ASP A 18 -14.56 -0.67 7.19
C ASP A 18 -13.78 -1.85 7.77
N CYS A 19 -12.93 -1.56 8.76
CA CYS A 19 -12.35 -2.59 9.62
C CYS A 19 -12.13 -1.99 11.02
N VAL A 20 -12.75 -2.60 12.04
CA VAL A 20 -12.71 -2.11 13.42
C VAL A 20 -12.38 -3.24 14.39
N VAL A 21 -11.35 -3.05 15.21
CA VAL A 21 -11.04 -3.95 16.33
C VAL A 21 -11.44 -3.32 17.66
N LEU A 22 -12.21 -4.06 18.48
CA LEU A 22 -12.55 -3.68 19.85
C LEU A 22 -11.81 -4.57 20.85
N GLN A 23 -11.01 -3.97 21.73
CA GLN A 23 -10.33 -4.65 22.83
C GLN A 23 -11.02 -4.32 24.15
N PHE A 24 -11.66 -5.31 24.79
CA PHE A 24 -12.32 -5.15 26.09
C PHE A 24 -11.45 -5.71 27.22
N ASN A 25 -10.74 -4.83 27.91
CA ASN A 25 -9.83 -5.18 28.99
C ASN A 25 -10.60 -5.34 30.32
N SER A 26 -10.73 -6.59 30.81
CA SER A 26 -11.34 -6.92 32.11
C SER A 26 -10.32 -7.54 33.09
N SER A 27 -10.67 -7.65 34.37
CA SER A 27 -9.80 -8.29 35.38
C SER A 27 -9.85 -9.84 35.36
N ARG A 28 -10.19 -10.47 34.23
CA ARG A 28 -10.33 -11.94 34.09
C ARG A 28 -9.90 -12.46 32.70
N LYS A 29 -10.44 -11.88 31.63
CA LYS A 29 -10.12 -12.11 30.22
C LYS A 29 -10.08 -10.75 29.52
N THR A 30 -9.15 -10.53 28.60
CA THR A 30 -9.28 -9.46 27.60
C THR A 30 -9.96 -10.08 26.40
N ARG A 31 -11.06 -9.47 25.91
CA ARG A 31 -11.74 -9.94 24.70
C ARG A 31 -11.34 -9.10 23.50
N HIS A 32 -11.16 -9.73 22.35
CA HIS A 32 -10.99 -9.04 21.06
C HIS A 32 -12.20 -9.32 20.17
N VAL A 33 -12.78 -8.26 19.60
CA VAL A 33 -13.83 -8.36 18.58
C VAL A 33 -13.31 -7.72 17.30
N LEU A 34 -13.40 -8.42 16.18
CA LEU A 34 -13.22 -7.85 14.85
C LEU A 34 -14.60 -7.55 14.26
N ILE A 35 -14.75 -6.39 13.66
CA ILE A 35 -15.93 -5.99 12.90
C ILE A 35 -15.47 -5.57 11.51
N ASP A 36 -15.95 -6.28 10.50
CA ASP A 36 -15.60 -6.09 9.09
C ASP A 36 -14.08 -6.20 8.83
N GLY A 37 -13.64 -5.99 7.60
CA GLY A 37 -12.25 -6.27 7.20
C GLY A 37 -11.79 -5.66 5.88
N GLY A 38 -12.29 -4.47 5.51
CA GLY A 38 -11.79 -3.71 4.37
C GLY A 38 -12.01 -4.38 3.01
N HIS A 39 -11.35 -3.83 1.98
CA HIS A 39 -11.26 -4.39 0.64
C HIS A 39 -10.35 -5.61 0.57
N SER A 40 -10.43 -6.36 -0.53
CA SER A 40 -9.59 -7.54 -0.82
C SER A 40 -8.09 -7.25 -0.76
N ASP A 41 -7.66 -6.09 -1.27
CA ASP A 41 -6.27 -5.62 -1.28
C ASP A 41 -5.75 -5.09 0.08
N ASP A 42 -6.61 -4.89 1.09
CA ASP A 42 -6.19 -4.37 2.41
C ASP A 42 -5.49 -5.43 3.29
N LYS A 43 -5.58 -6.71 2.92
CA LYS A 43 -5.17 -7.87 3.73
C LYS A 43 -3.81 -7.69 4.42
N GLU A 44 -2.76 -7.36 3.66
CA GLU A 44 -1.40 -7.18 4.19
C GLU A 44 -1.28 -6.02 5.20
N LEU A 45 -2.03 -4.92 4.98
CA LEU A 45 -2.05 -3.74 5.86
C LEU A 45 -2.84 -4.01 7.16
N LEU A 46 -3.91 -4.80 7.07
CA LEU A 46 -4.68 -5.26 8.23
C LEU A 46 -3.86 -6.24 9.09
N LEU A 47 -3.11 -7.16 8.46
CA LEU A 47 -2.22 -8.10 9.16
C LEU A 47 -1.13 -7.40 9.98
N GLU A 48 -0.58 -6.28 9.49
CA GLU A 48 0.37 -5.47 10.26
C GLU A 48 -0.30 -4.84 11.49
N GLN A 49 -1.50 -4.28 11.33
CA GLN A 49 -2.24 -3.63 12.41
C GLN A 49 -2.74 -4.64 13.46
N PHE A 50 -3.15 -5.85 13.06
CA PHE A 50 -3.48 -6.92 13.99
C PHE A 50 -2.27 -7.35 14.84
N ALA A 51 -1.06 -7.36 14.25
CA ALA A 51 0.18 -7.63 14.99
C ALA A 51 0.49 -6.55 16.05
N ASP A 52 0.25 -5.27 15.73
CA ASP A 52 0.42 -4.14 16.66
C ASP A 52 -0.62 -4.15 17.81
N ILE A 53 -1.87 -4.55 17.53
CA ILE A 53 -2.97 -4.52 18.50
C ILE A 53 -2.95 -5.75 19.43
N ILE A 54 -2.86 -6.95 18.86
CA ILE A 54 -3.01 -8.22 19.59
C ILE A 54 -1.64 -8.75 20.07
N GLY A 55 -0.57 -8.40 19.35
CA GLY A 55 0.79 -8.84 19.63
C GLY A 55 1.16 -10.19 18.99
N GLY A 56 2.40 -10.30 18.53
CA GLY A 56 2.95 -11.52 17.94
C GLY A 56 2.75 -11.61 16.43
N THR A 57 2.48 -12.81 15.93
CA THR A 57 2.24 -13.10 14.51
C THR A 57 1.01 -13.99 14.38
N ALA A 58 0.39 -13.99 13.20
CA ALA A 58 -0.72 -14.86 12.85
C ALA A 58 -0.48 -16.35 13.24
N PRO A 59 -1.52 -17.11 13.64
CA PRO A 59 -2.93 -16.74 13.67
C PRO A 59 -3.31 -15.78 14.82
N PHE A 60 -4.03 -14.71 14.50
CA PHE A 60 -4.63 -13.78 15.45
C PHE A 60 -5.97 -14.34 15.95
N THR A 61 -6.18 -14.32 17.27
CA THR A 61 -7.38 -14.92 17.90
C THR A 61 -8.37 -13.87 18.39
N PHE A 62 -9.61 -13.97 17.94
CA PHE A 62 -10.73 -13.10 18.33
C PHE A 62 -11.83 -13.88 19.06
N ASP A 63 -12.47 -13.26 20.05
CA ASP A 63 -13.67 -13.78 20.71
C ASP A 63 -14.88 -13.78 19.78
N LEU A 64 -14.96 -12.78 18.91
CA LEU A 64 -16.00 -12.63 17.90
C LEU A 64 -15.40 -12.01 16.64
N VAL A 65 -15.66 -12.62 15.49
CA VAL A 65 -15.62 -11.95 14.19
C VAL A 65 -17.06 -11.61 13.83
N MET A 66 -17.35 -10.33 13.57
CA MET A 66 -18.65 -9.88 13.09
C MET A 66 -18.49 -9.29 11.69
N ILE A 67 -19.43 -9.61 10.81
CA ILE A 67 -19.60 -8.93 9.53
C ILE A 67 -20.93 -8.18 9.57
N SER A 68 -20.93 -6.89 9.22
CA SER A 68 -22.12 -6.05 9.27
C SER A 68 -23.07 -6.31 8.09
N HIS A 69 -22.54 -6.41 6.86
CA HIS A 69 -23.27 -6.75 5.64
C HIS A 69 -22.29 -7.27 4.57
N ALA A 70 -22.73 -7.44 3.31
CA ALA A 70 -21.97 -8.12 2.27
C ALA A 70 -21.67 -7.22 1.06
N HIS A 71 -20.91 -6.15 1.33
CA HIS A 71 -20.23 -5.31 0.34
C HIS A 71 -18.72 -5.53 0.38
N GLY A 72 -18.05 -5.36 -0.77
CA GLY A 72 -16.63 -5.67 -0.97
C GLY A 72 -15.66 -4.90 -0.07
N ASP A 73 -16.03 -3.71 0.38
CA ASP A 73 -15.24 -2.82 1.24
C ASP A 73 -15.41 -3.11 2.75
N HIS A 74 -16.40 -3.94 3.10
CA HIS A 74 -16.63 -4.48 4.45
C HIS A 74 -16.14 -5.93 4.60
N ILE A 75 -16.26 -6.76 3.55
CA ILE A 75 -15.93 -8.20 3.61
C ILE A 75 -14.79 -8.63 2.70
N GLY A 76 -14.12 -7.70 2.03
CA GLY A 76 -13.13 -7.97 0.99
C GLY A 76 -11.96 -8.85 1.44
N ALA A 77 -11.22 -8.50 2.49
CA ALA A 77 -10.09 -9.33 2.94
C ALA A 77 -10.50 -10.48 3.89
N MET A 78 -11.71 -10.47 4.44
CA MET A 78 -12.11 -11.43 5.49
C MET A 78 -12.05 -12.91 5.07
N PRO A 79 -12.48 -13.31 3.86
CA PRO A 79 -12.35 -14.68 3.40
C PRO A 79 -10.91 -15.19 3.38
N GLU A 80 -9.96 -14.43 2.83
CA GLU A 80 -8.55 -14.82 2.75
C GLU A 80 -7.89 -14.79 4.14
N LEU A 81 -8.18 -13.77 4.96
CA LEU A 81 -7.71 -13.69 6.35
C LEU A 81 -8.07 -14.96 7.17
N ILE A 82 -9.25 -15.53 6.95
CA ILE A 82 -9.72 -16.75 7.62
C ILE A 82 -9.26 -18.03 6.91
N THR A 83 -9.39 -18.12 5.59
CA THR A 83 -9.10 -19.35 4.82
C THR A 83 -7.61 -19.66 4.69
N GLU A 84 -6.74 -18.63 4.59
CA GLU A 84 -5.29 -18.79 4.70
C GLU A 84 -4.84 -19.07 6.15
N GLY A 85 -5.74 -18.90 7.13
CA GLY A 85 -5.49 -19.22 8.54
C GLY A 85 -4.79 -18.09 9.33
N HIS A 86 -4.90 -16.84 8.90
CA HIS A 86 -4.37 -15.70 9.65
C HIS A 86 -5.26 -15.28 10.83
N ILE A 87 -6.56 -15.60 10.77
CA ILE A 87 -7.57 -15.30 11.78
C ILE A 87 -8.22 -16.59 12.29
N VAL A 88 -8.41 -16.67 13.61
CA VAL A 88 -9.16 -17.73 14.29
C VAL A 88 -10.17 -17.08 15.24
N ALA A 89 -11.40 -17.61 15.31
CA ALA A 89 -12.50 -17.02 16.07
C ALA A 89 -13.16 -18.02 17.04
N GLU A 90 -13.50 -17.59 18.26
CA GLU A 90 -14.37 -18.38 19.16
C GLU A 90 -15.83 -18.38 18.64
N HIS A 91 -16.29 -17.22 18.16
CA HIS A 91 -17.63 -16.99 17.61
C HIS A 91 -17.55 -16.22 16.29
N ALA A 92 -18.54 -16.42 15.42
CA ALA A 92 -18.74 -15.59 14.24
C ALA A 92 -20.22 -15.15 14.12
N LEU A 93 -20.46 -13.89 13.80
CA LEU A 93 -21.79 -13.35 13.48
C LEU A 93 -21.75 -12.78 12.07
N LEU A 94 -22.38 -13.50 11.13
CA LEU A 94 -22.21 -13.30 9.69
C LEU A 94 -23.59 -13.16 9.02
N PRO A 95 -23.80 -12.29 8.03
CA PRO A 95 -25.04 -12.25 7.24
C PRO A 95 -25.45 -13.62 6.69
N ASP A 96 -26.75 -13.91 6.68
CA ASP A 96 -27.28 -15.07 5.95
C ASP A 96 -27.00 -14.95 4.44
N VAL A 97 -26.47 -16.02 3.84
CA VAL A 97 -26.01 -16.04 2.44
C VAL A 97 -27.14 -15.68 1.46
N ALA A 98 -28.35 -16.23 1.66
CA ALA A 98 -29.48 -16.04 0.76
C ALA A 98 -30.11 -14.65 0.89
N MET A 99 -30.01 -14.01 2.06
CA MET A 99 -30.42 -12.61 2.22
C MET A 99 -29.38 -11.62 1.67
N ALA A 100 -28.10 -11.89 1.90
CA ALA A 100 -27.00 -10.99 1.57
C ALA A 100 -26.68 -10.94 0.06
N PHE A 101 -26.76 -12.09 -0.61
CA PHE A 101 -26.43 -12.23 -2.04
C PHE A 101 -27.66 -12.51 -2.93
N GLY A 102 -28.84 -12.71 -2.33
CA GLY A 102 -30.08 -12.93 -3.07
C GLY A 102 -30.15 -14.31 -3.74
N SER A 103 -30.46 -14.34 -5.04
CA SER A 103 -30.54 -15.57 -5.81
C SER A 103 -29.15 -16.08 -6.18
N THR A 104 -28.72 -17.18 -5.54
CA THR A 104 -27.45 -17.86 -5.81
C THR A 104 -27.44 -18.71 -7.10
N ALA A 105 -28.52 -18.67 -7.89
CA ALA A 105 -28.69 -19.49 -9.10
C ALA A 105 -28.03 -18.85 -10.35
N THR A 106 -26.73 -18.53 -10.26
CA THR A 106 -25.95 -17.92 -11.36
C THR A 106 -25.22 -18.93 -12.26
N ASP A 107 -25.07 -20.19 -11.84
CA ASP A 107 -24.32 -21.29 -12.49
C ASP A 107 -24.63 -21.60 -13.98
N ALA A 108 -25.63 -20.93 -14.58
CA ALA A 108 -26.06 -21.13 -15.97
C ALA A 108 -25.78 -19.91 -16.89
N LEU A 109 -25.19 -18.84 -16.36
CA LEU A 109 -24.96 -17.58 -17.07
C LEU A 109 -23.48 -17.43 -17.50
N PRO A 110 -23.18 -16.66 -18.56
CA PRO A 110 -21.80 -16.30 -18.89
C PRO A 110 -21.21 -15.31 -17.89
N ASP A 111 -19.91 -15.44 -17.64
CA ASP A 111 -19.14 -14.70 -16.65
C ASP A 111 -19.38 -13.18 -16.68
N ALA A 112 -19.45 -12.56 -17.87
CA ALA A 112 -19.72 -11.13 -18.04
C ALA A 112 -21.08 -10.66 -17.47
N ILE A 113 -22.14 -11.49 -17.58
CA ILE A 113 -23.45 -11.18 -16.98
C ILE A 113 -23.39 -11.37 -15.46
N ALA A 114 -22.74 -12.44 -15.00
CA ALA A 114 -22.56 -12.70 -13.58
C ALA A 114 -21.77 -11.56 -12.90
N GLY A 115 -20.69 -11.09 -13.54
CA GLY A 115 -19.91 -9.93 -13.13
C GLY A 115 -20.72 -8.64 -13.09
N ALA A 116 -21.38 -8.27 -14.18
CA ALA A 116 -22.17 -7.03 -14.23
C ALA A 116 -23.30 -7.00 -13.18
N VAL A 117 -24.03 -8.10 -12.97
CA VAL A 117 -25.13 -8.15 -11.99
C VAL A 117 -24.60 -8.34 -10.55
N ALA A 118 -23.38 -8.86 -10.36
CA ALA A 118 -22.69 -8.80 -9.08
C ALA A 118 -22.26 -7.37 -8.75
N LEU A 119 -21.67 -6.64 -9.70
CA LEU A 119 -21.26 -5.24 -9.52
C LEU A 119 -22.46 -4.31 -9.23
N MET A 120 -23.62 -4.56 -9.86
CA MET A 120 -24.86 -3.85 -9.55
C MET A 120 -25.36 -4.04 -8.09
N ARG A 121 -24.82 -5.01 -7.33
CA ARG A 121 -25.06 -5.18 -5.89
C ARG A 121 -24.17 -4.33 -5.00
N GLU A 122 -22.97 -4.01 -5.45
CA GLU A 122 -22.07 -3.14 -4.68
C GLU A 122 -22.61 -1.70 -4.71
N GLU A 123 -21.99 -0.77 -3.97
CA GLU A 123 -22.25 0.64 -4.26
C GLU A 123 -21.63 1.02 -5.62
N PRO A 124 -22.19 2.00 -6.35
CA PRO A 124 -21.74 2.33 -7.70
C PRO A 124 -20.28 2.80 -7.67
N PRO A 125 -19.36 2.19 -8.45
CA PRO A 125 -17.96 2.55 -8.41
C PRO A 125 -17.75 3.97 -8.95
N ASP A 126 -16.95 4.76 -8.25
CA ASP A 126 -16.72 6.17 -8.58
C ASP A 126 -15.81 6.31 -9.82
N ASP A 127 -15.91 7.44 -10.55
CA ASP A 127 -15.16 7.68 -11.79
C ASP A 127 -13.64 7.46 -11.64
N ASP A 128 -13.06 7.83 -10.48
CA ASP A 128 -11.63 7.63 -10.17
C ASP A 128 -11.28 6.13 -9.96
N GLU A 129 -12.16 5.37 -9.31
CA GLU A 129 -12.00 3.93 -9.10
C GLU A 129 -12.12 3.17 -10.44
N VAL A 130 -13.09 3.54 -11.27
CA VAL A 130 -13.24 3.04 -12.65
C VAL A 130 -12.02 3.41 -13.50
N ALA A 131 -11.44 4.61 -13.30
CA ALA A 131 -10.22 5.01 -14.00
C ALA A 131 -8.98 4.24 -13.55
N VAL A 132 -8.87 3.85 -12.27
CA VAL A 132 -7.75 3.08 -11.72
C VAL A 132 -7.88 1.58 -12.00
N THR A 133 -8.97 0.96 -11.54
CA THR A 133 -9.17 -0.50 -11.50
C THR A 133 -9.85 -1.02 -12.76
N GLY A 134 -10.88 -0.30 -13.24
CA GLY A 134 -11.65 -0.67 -14.43
C GLY A 134 -12.86 -1.57 -14.14
N LEU A 135 -13.99 -1.28 -14.78
CA LEU A 135 -15.29 -1.94 -14.53
C LEU A 135 -15.25 -3.47 -14.62
N ASP A 136 -14.52 -4.06 -15.59
CA ASP A 136 -14.41 -5.53 -15.68
C ASP A 136 -13.69 -6.16 -14.48
N ALA A 137 -12.66 -5.50 -13.94
CA ALA A 137 -11.93 -6.04 -12.78
C ALA A 137 -12.78 -5.95 -11.50
N LEU A 138 -13.51 -4.83 -11.33
CA LEU A 138 -14.48 -4.65 -10.25
C LEU A 138 -15.63 -5.68 -10.34
N ALA A 139 -16.14 -5.93 -11.55
CA ALA A 139 -17.15 -6.94 -11.82
C ALA A 139 -16.65 -8.37 -11.52
N VAL A 140 -15.37 -8.67 -11.78
CA VAL A 140 -14.77 -9.96 -11.45
C VAL A 140 -14.61 -10.16 -9.93
N ASP A 141 -14.16 -9.15 -9.17
CA ASP A 141 -14.04 -9.32 -7.70
C ASP A 141 -15.41 -9.40 -7.02
N ALA A 142 -16.37 -8.57 -7.43
CA ALA A 142 -17.76 -8.63 -6.96
C ALA A 142 -18.40 -10.02 -7.22
N ALA A 143 -18.13 -10.65 -8.37
CA ALA A 143 -18.60 -12.01 -8.66
C ALA A 143 -17.84 -13.09 -7.85
N ALA A 144 -16.55 -12.89 -7.57
CA ALA A 144 -15.75 -13.81 -6.75
C ALA A 144 -16.14 -13.79 -5.26
N LEU A 145 -16.76 -12.70 -4.79
CA LEU A 145 -17.04 -12.46 -3.37
C LEU A 145 -17.95 -13.51 -2.72
N LEU A 146 -19.02 -13.95 -3.40
CA LEU A 146 -19.92 -15.01 -2.89
C LEU A 146 -19.22 -16.38 -2.73
N PRO A 147 -18.48 -16.91 -3.73
CA PRO A 147 -17.63 -18.08 -3.55
C PRO A 147 -16.64 -17.96 -2.39
N ARG A 148 -15.93 -16.82 -2.27
CA ARG A 148 -14.97 -16.54 -1.20
C ARG A 148 -15.65 -16.58 0.18
N TYR A 149 -16.79 -15.90 0.33
CA TYR A 149 -17.61 -15.87 1.54
C TYR A 149 -18.13 -17.26 1.97
N ASN A 150 -18.54 -18.12 1.02
CA ASN A 150 -18.95 -19.50 1.33
C ASN A 150 -17.77 -20.37 1.80
N ASN A 151 -16.57 -20.19 1.23
CA ASN A 151 -15.36 -20.88 1.68
C ASN A 151 -14.97 -20.44 3.10
N MET A 152 -15.12 -19.15 3.42
CA MET A 152 -14.91 -18.59 4.76
C MET A 152 -15.85 -19.21 5.81
N ILE A 153 -17.16 -19.28 5.53
CA ILE A 153 -18.15 -19.92 6.41
C ILE A 153 -17.80 -21.40 6.65
N SER A 154 -17.40 -22.11 5.58
CA SER A 154 -16.98 -23.51 5.65
C SER A 154 -15.77 -23.68 6.55
N LYS A 155 -14.72 -22.86 6.36
CA LYS A 155 -13.49 -22.86 7.17
C LYS A 155 -13.77 -22.62 8.66
N LEU A 156 -14.59 -21.60 8.99
CA LEU A 156 -14.97 -21.32 10.38
C LEU A 156 -15.71 -22.50 11.01
N THR A 157 -16.58 -23.16 10.25
CA THR A 157 -17.34 -24.34 10.71
C THR A 157 -16.41 -25.54 10.95
N ASP A 158 -15.46 -25.79 10.05
CA ASP A 158 -14.48 -26.88 10.16
C ASP A 158 -13.46 -26.65 11.29
N ASP A 159 -13.09 -25.39 11.56
CA ASP A 159 -12.26 -25.00 12.72
C ASP A 159 -13.02 -25.13 14.07
N GLY A 160 -14.35 -25.29 14.03
CA GLY A 160 -15.20 -25.38 15.22
C GLY A 160 -15.65 -24.04 15.81
N THR A 161 -15.56 -22.94 15.04
CA THR A 161 -16.12 -21.63 15.42
C THR A 161 -17.64 -21.75 15.58
N ASN A 162 -18.20 -21.11 16.62
CA ASN A 162 -19.66 -21.02 16.74
C ASN A 162 -20.21 -19.93 15.80
N VAL A 163 -20.53 -20.33 14.56
CA VAL A 163 -21.10 -19.47 13.51
C VAL A 163 -22.60 -19.23 13.73
N VAL A 164 -23.00 -17.95 13.71
CA VAL A 164 -24.39 -17.49 13.79
C VAL A 164 -24.72 -16.69 12.53
N HIS A 165 -25.72 -17.15 11.77
CA HIS A 165 -26.20 -16.42 10.60
C HIS A 165 -27.22 -15.35 11.02
N PHE A 166 -26.87 -14.09 10.80
CA PHE A 166 -27.73 -12.95 11.10
C PHE A 166 -28.89 -12.90 10.11
N GLY A 167 -30.10 -12.98 10.66
CA GLY A 167 -31.35 -12.95 9.90
C GLY A 167 -31.78 -14.29 9.28
N ASP A 168 -31.09 -15.41 9.57
CA ASP A 168 -31.77 -16.71 9.49
C ASP A 168 -32.93 -16.70 10.49
N ARG A 169 -34.12 -17.05 10.00
CA ARG A 169 -35.36 -17.13 10.77
C ARG A 169 -35.31 -18.18 11.90
N ASN A 170 -34.37 -19.12 11.84
CA ASN A 170 -34.12 -20.11 12.90
C ASN A 170 -32.99 -19.63 13.86
N GLY A 171 -32.08 -18.79 13.37
CA GLY A 171 -30.91 -18.26 14.07
C GLY A 171 -31.21 -17.33 15.26
N THR A 172 -32.46 -16.88 15.47
CA THR A 172 -32.83 -15.99 16.58
C THR A 172 -32.41 -16.54 17.95
N ALA A 173 -32.49 -17.85 18.16
CA ALA A 173 -32.06 -18.49 19.41
C ALA A 173 -30.52 -18.50 19.55
N ALA A 174 -29.79 -18.71 18.46
CA ALA A 174 -28.32 -18.67 18.44
C ALA A 174 -27.78 -17.25 18.65
N LEU A 175 -28.44 -16.23 18.07
CA LEU A 175 -28.10 -14.82 18.29
C LEU A 175 -28.35 -14.39 19.76
N ALA A 176 -29.43 -14.86 20.37
CA ALA A 176 -29.68 -14.64 21.79
C ALA A 176 -28.60 -15.32 22.66
N GLN A 177 -28.23 -16.57 22.35
CA GLN A 177 -27.15 -17.28 23.04
C GLN A 177 -25.79 -16.61 22.87
N LEU A 178 -25.49 -16.05 21.69
CA LEU A 178 -24.27 -15.26 21.46
C LEU A 178 -24.26 -13.99 22.30
N SER A 179 -25.40 -13.29 22.39
CA SER A 179 -25.56 -12.09 23.22
C SER A 179 -25.39 -12.41 24.72
N ASP A 180 -25.95 -13.52 25.20
CA ASP A 180 -25.72 -14.02 26.57
C ASP A 180 -24.24 -14.39 26.80
N THR A 181 -23.57 -14.96 25.79
CA THR A 181 -22.15 -15.37 25.87
C THR A 181 -21.20 -14.18 25.87
N LEU A 182 -21.61 -13.03 25.31
CA LEU A 182 -20.87 -11.76 25.27
C LEU A 182 -21.46 -10.69 26.22
N ALA A 183 -22.32 -11.10 27.16
CA ALA A 183 -22.95 -10.21 28.13
C ALA A 183 -21.94 -9.53 29.09
N ASP A 184 -20.72 -10.08 29.21
CA ASP A 184 -19.62 -9.48 29.98
C ASP A 184 -18.93 -8.31 29.27
N ILE A 185 -19.16 -8.11 27.96
CA ILE A 185 -18.81 -6.87 27.22
C ILE A 185 -20.06 -6.05 26.84
N GLY A 186 -21.24 -6.52 27.26
CA GLY A 186 -22.51 -5.82 27.09
C GLY A 186 -22.93 -5.65 25.63
N PHE A 187 -22.67 -6.67 24.80
CA PHE A 187 -23.06 -6.73 23.38
C PHE A 187 -24.59 -6.85 23.22
N GLU A 188 -25.17 -6.00 22.38
CA GLU A 188 -26.60 -5.94 22.07
C GLU A 188 -26.79 -5.60 20.58
N VAL A 189 -27.46 -6.46 19.81
CA VAL A 189 -27.88 -6.14 18.43
C VAL A 189 -29.23 -5.43 18.48
N LEU A 190 -29.31 -4.23 17.90
CA LEU A 190 -30.52 -3.41 17.84
C LEU A 190 -31.42 -3.79 16.66
N GLY A 191 -30.81 -4.29 15.58
CA GLY A 191 -31.47 -4.76 14.36
C GLY A 191 -30.51 -4.79 13.16
N PRO A 192 -31.02 -4.81 11.92
CA PRO A 192 -32.43 -4.69 11.55
C PRO A 192 -33.30 -5.85 12.05
N ALA A 193 -34.59 -5.59 12.24
CA ALA A 193 -35.57 -6.61 12.64
C ALA A 193 -35.86 -7.58 11.47
N GLN A 194 -36.14 -8.85 11.80
CA GLN A 194 -36.37 -9.92 10.80
C GLN A 194 -37.37 -9.54 9.70
N GLN A 195 -38.45 -8.81 10.02
CA GLN A 195 -39.45 -8.38 9.03
C GLN A 195 -38.88 -7.40 7.99
N ALA A 196 -37.90 -6.58 8.38
CA ALA A 196 -37.19 -5.69 7.45
C ALA A 196 -36.19 -6.49 6.60
N LEU A 197 -35.38 -7.36 7.22
CA LEU A 197 -34.44 -8.25 6.52
C LEU A 197 -35.16 -9.13 5.48
N ASP A 198 -36.26 -9.77 5.87
CA ASP A 198 -37.17 -10.54 5.00
C ASP A 198 -37.70 -9.73 3.81
N ARG A 199 -37.93 -8.42 4.00
CA ARG A 199 -38.44 -7.53 2.97
C ARG A 199 -37.33 -7.06 2.04
N THR A 200 -36.18 -6.73 2.58
CA THR A 200 -34.98 -6.27 1.86
C THR A 200 -34.43 -7.39 0.98
N ALA A 201 -34.22 -8.59 1.53
CA ALA A 201 -33.79 -9.78 0.77
C ALA A 201 -34.77 -10.12 -0.38
N LYS A 202 -36.07 -9.93 -0.17
CA LYS A 202 -37.10 -10.11 -1.21
C LYS A 202 -37.07 -9.03 -2.30
N LEU A 203 -36.69 -7.79 -1.96
CA LEU A 203 -36.50 -6.72 -2.95
C LEU A 203 -35.23 -6.99 -3.77
N LEU A 204 -34.12 -7.27 -3.10
CA LEU A 204 -32.84 -7.63 -3.70
C LEU A 204 -33.00 -8.77 -4.72
N SER A 205 -33.55 -9.91 -4.28
CA SER A 205 -33.77 -11.08 -5.14
C SER A 205 -34.76 -10.84 -6.29
N GLY A 206 -35.67 -9.87 -6.14
CA GLY A 206 -36.65 -9.50 -7.17
C GLY A 206 -36.01 -8.67 -8.27
N THR A 207 -35.40 -7.54 -7.91
CA THR A 207 -34.72 -6.66 -8.86
C THR A 207 -33.49 -7.32 -9.48
N GLN A 208 -32.80 -8.22 -8.76
CA GLN A 208 -31.76 -9.08 -9.33
C GLN A 208 -32.32 -10.00 -10.44
N ALA A 209 -33.53 -10.53 -10.31
CA ALA A 209 -34.15 -11.32 -11.38
C ALA A 209 -34.54 -10.46 -12.60
N ASP A 210 -35.07 -9.26 -12.37
CA ASP A 210 -35.39 -8.29 -13.43
C ASP A 210 -34.11 -7.85 -14.19
N LEU A 211 -32.98 -7.69 -13.49
CA LEU A 211 -31.66 -7.44 -14.08
C LEU A 211 -31.15 -8.64 -14.92
N MET A 212 -31.30 -9.87 -14.41
CA MET A 212 -30.88 -11.07 -15.15
C MET A 212 -31.68 -11.28 -16.44
N ASP A 213 -33.00 -11.09 -16.42
CA ASP A 213 -33.84 -11.14 -17.62
C ASP A 213 -33.43 -10.04 -18.63
N SER A 214 -33.05 -8.86 -18.14
CA SER A 214 -32.56 -7.74 -18.97
C SER A 214 -31.20 -8.06 -19.60
N ALA A 215 -30.23 -8.56 -18.83
CA ALA A 215 -28.91 -8.94 -19.31
C ALA A 215 -28.95 -10.12 -20.30
N GLN A 216 -29.83 -11.10 -20.05
CA GLN A 216 -30.06 -12.22 -20.97
C GLN A 216 -30.70 -11.75 -22.30
N LYS A 217 -31.48 -10.67 -22.28
CA LYS A 217 -31.93 -10.01 -23.53
C LYS A 217 -30.76 -9.32 -24.26
N LEU A 218 -29.95 -8.52 -23.58
CA LEU A 218 -28.77 -7.85 -24.18
C LEU A 218 -27.84 -8.87 -24.87
N ARG A 219 -27.56 -9.99 -24.19
CA ARG A 219 -26.82 -11.13 -24.76
C ARG A 219 -27.47 -11.72 -26.01
N THR A 220 -28.79 -11.78 -26.08
CA THR A 220 -29.51 -12.32 -27.24
C THR A 220 -29.36 -11.36 -28.43
N ASP A 221 -29.60 -10.07 -28.20
CA ASP A 221 -29.45 -9.01 -29.21
C ASP A 221 -27.99 -8.92 -29.73
N ALA A 222 -27.00 -9.07 -28.84
CA ALA A 222 -25.57 -9.07 -29.18
C ALA A 222 -25.12 -10.33 -29.94
N VAL A 223 -25.65 -11.52 -29.61
CA VAL A 223 -25.38 -12.75 -30.37
C VAL A 223 -25.92 -12.65 -31.80
N ASP A 224 -27.13 -12.11 -31.98
CA ASP A 224 -27.70 -11.86 -33.32
C ASP A 224 -26.90 -10.80 -34.11
N ALA A 225 -26.25 -9.85 -33.41
CA ALA A 225 -25.34 -8.86 -33.99
C ALA A 225 -23.88 -9.36 -34.20
N ALA A 226 -23.55 -10.57 -33.73
CA ALA A 226 -22.19 -11.12 -33.65
C ALA A 226 -21.19 -10.25 -32.85
N VAL A 227 -21.68 -9.53 -31.85
CA VAL A 227 -20.89 -8.72 -30.90
C VAL A 227 -20.56 -9.58 -29.66
N LYS A 228 -19.32 -9.49 -29.16
CA LYS A 228 -18.96 -9.99 -27.83
C LYS A 228 -19.14 -8.82 -26.85
N LEU A 229 -19.94 -9.04 -25.80
CA LEU A 229 -20.03 -8.13 -24.65
C LEU A 229 -19.02 -8.58 -23.58
N ASP A 230 -18.43 -7.61 -22.88
CA ASP A 230 -17.76 -7.81 -21.59
C ASP A 230 -18.67 -7.41 -20.42
N SER A 231 -18.13 -7.29 -19.21
CA SER A 231 -18.91 -6.95 -18.01
C SER A 231 -19.19 -5.45 -17.94
N ALA A 232 -18.29 -4.62 -18.48
CA ALA A 232 -18.46 -3.17 -18.53
C ALA A 232 -19.57 -2.77 -19.52
N ASP A 233 -19.62 -3.39 -20.70
CA ASP A 233 -20.72 -3.25 -21.66
C ASP A 233 -22.08 -3.55 -21.00
N VAL A 234 -22.20 -4.71 -20.35
CA VAL A 234 -23.45 -5.15 -19.73
C VAL A 234 -23.81 -4.27 -18.53
N TYR A 235 -22.83 -3.87 -17.71
CA TYR A 235 -23.08 -2.95 -16.59
C TYR A 235 -23.62 -1.59 -17.08
N ALA A 236 -23.04 -1.02 -18.14
CA ALA A 236 -23.42 0.28 -18.66
C ALA A 236 -24.87 0.33 -19.22
N ASP A 237 -25.35 -0.75 -19.84
CA ASP A 237 -26.75 -0.86 -20.29
C ASP A 237 -27.73 -1.13 -19.13
N LEU A 238 -27.27 -1.76 -18.04
CA LEU A 238 -28.10 -2.04 -16.86
C LEU A 238 -28.21 -0.83 -15.92
N ASP A 239 -27.14 -0.05 -15.75
CA ASP A 239 -27.07 1.12 -14.85
C ASP A 239 -27.69 2.39 -15.48
N THR A 240 -28.88 2.24 -16.06
CA THR A 240 -29.58 3.31 -16.80
C THR A 240 -30.66 4.05 -15.97
N ASP A 241 -30.97 3.56 -14.77
CA ASP A 241 -31.85 4.21 -13.79
C ASP A 241 -31.38 3.86 -12.37
N ALA A 242 -31.33 4.82 -11.45
CA ALA A 242 -31.04 4.60 -10.03
C ALA A 242 -32.01 3.61 -9.36
N ALA A 243 -33.17 3.35 -9.95
CA ALA A 243 -34.11 2.30 -9.52
C ALA A 243 -33.60 0.85 -9.74
N THR A 244 -32.56 0.65 -10.55
CA THR A 244 -31.96 -0.68 -10.82
C THR A 244 -30.80 -1.03 -9.89
N ARG A 245 -30.15 -0.02 -9.28
CA ARG A 245 -28.99 -0.17 -8.38
C ARG A 245 -29.38 -0.85 -7.06
N LEU A 246 -28.66 -1.91 -6.68
CA LEU A 246 -29.02 -2.76 -5.54
C LEU A 246 -28.26 -2.44 -4.24
N GLY A 247 -27.13 -1.72 -4.26
CA GLY A 247 -26.29 -1.44 -3.09
C GLY A 247 -27.04 -0.95 -1.84
N HIS A 248 -27.98 -0.01 -2.02
CA HIS A 248 -28.82 0.49 -0.93
C HIS A 248 -29.66 -0.59 -0.21
N LEU A 249 -29.94 -1.73 -0.85
CA LEU A 249 -30.60 -2.90 -0.27
C LEU A 249 -29.63 -3.87 0.42
N VAL A 250 -28.33 -3.83 0.12
CA VAL A 250 -27.32 -4.55 0.91
C VAL A 250 -27.01 -3.74 2.17
N ASN A 251 -26.77 -2.43 2.01
CA ASN A 251 -26.64 -1.43 3.07
C ASN A 251 -27.77 -1.49 4.12
N ALA A 252 -29.02 -1.65 3.68
CA ALA A 252 -30.20 -1.77 4.54
C ALA A 252 -30.28 -3.08 5.37
N GLN A 253 -29.31 -3.99 5.25
CA GLN A 253 -29.17 -5.20 6.07
C GLN A 253 -28.11 -5.07 7.19
N SER A 254 -27.28 -4.02 7.14
CA SER A 254 -26.16 -3.75 8.06
C SER A 254 -26.50 -3.94 9.54
N ILE A 255 -25.79 -4.83 10.23
CA ILE A 255 -25.97 -5.09 11.67
C ILE A 255 -25.72 -3.81 12.48
N VAL A 256 -26.78 -3.30 13.12
CA VAL A 256 -26.72 -2.18 14.05
C VAL A 256 -26.59 -2.73 15.47
N CYS A 257 -25.46 -2.51 16.13
CA CYS A 257 -25.16 -3.06 17.46
C CYS A 257 -24.54 -2.04 18.42
N VAL A 258 -24.62 -2.36 19.71
CA VAL A 258 -24.07 -1.58 20.81
C VAL A 258 -23.26 -2.48 21.75
N PHE A 259 -22.11 -2.00 22.20
CA PHE A 259 -21.37 -2.59 23.32
C PHE A 259 -21.44 -1.65 24.53
N THR A 260 -21.86 -2.17 25.68
CA THR A 260 -21.97 -1.41 26.94
C THR A 260 -20.88 -1.82 27.93
N LEU A 261 -19.90 -0.94 28.17
CA LEU A 261 -18.76 -1.22 29.04
C LEU A 261 -19.21 -1.56 30.48
N PRO A 262 -18.68 -2.63 31.11
CA PRO A 262 -18.97 -3.00 32.49
C PRO A 262 -18.50 -1.94 33.50
N SER A 263 -19.43 -1.09 33.95
CA SER A 263 -19.14 -0.01 34.89
C SER A 263 -19.91 -0.13 36.21
N ARG A 264 -19.29 0.31 37.29
CA ARG A 264 -19.95 0.58 38.58
C ARG A 264 -20.47 2.02 38.70
N SER A 265 -20.20 2.87 37.71
CA SER A 265 -20.81 4.19 37.60
C SER A 265 -22.31 4.09 37.30
N ARG A 266 -23.07 5.13 37.63
CA ARG A 266 -24.45 5.29 37.14
C ARG A 266 -24.49 5.66 35.65
N THR A 267 -23.40 6.22 35.11
CA THR A 267 -23.25 6.52 33.69
C THR A 267 -22.78 5.27 32.95
N LYS A 268 -23.62 4.73 32.07
CA LYS A 268 -23.24 3.67 31.13
C LYS A 268 -22.40 4.28 30.00
N ARG A 269 -21.20 3.72 29.77
CA ARG A 269 -20.31 4.08 28.66
C ARG A 269 -20.56 3.09 27.53
N ARG A 270 -20.71 3.55 26.29
CA ARG A 270 -21.17 2.73 25.16
C ARG A 270 -20.41 3.01 23.86
N ILE A 271 -20.32 1.99 23.04
CA ILE A 271 -19.83 1.99 21.65
C ILE A 271 -21.04 1.69 20.76
N LEU A 272 -21.28 2.47 19.71
CA LEU A 272 -22.27 2.21 18.65
C LEU A 272 -21.56 1.90 17.33
N LEU A 273 -21.96 0.81 16.68
CA LEU A 273 -21.57 0.46 15.31
C LEU A 273 -22.85 0.16 14.51
N GLY A 274 -22.90 0.61 13.26
CA GLY A 274 -24.10 0.52 12.41
C GLY A 274 -23.93 -0.23 11.09
N GLY A 275 -22.73 -0.76 10.81
CA GLY A 275 -22.28 -0.96 9.42
C GLY A 275 -22.61 0.30 8.61
N ASP A 276 -23.21 0.09 7.45
CA ASP A 276 -23.61 1.16 6.54
C ASP A 276 -25.14 1.31 6.43
N PHE A 277 -25.80 1.07 7.56
CA PHE A 277 -27.23 1.34 7.67
C PHE A 277 -27.54 2.83 7.41
N GLN A 278 -28.30 3.09 6.36
CA GLN A 278 -28.59 4.43 5.84
C GLN A 278 -29.59 5.19 6.73
N PHE A 279 -29.10 5.72 7.87
CA PHE A 279 -29.92 6.37 8.90
C PHE A 279 -30.54 7.72 8.49
N ALA A 280 -30.16 8.38 7.39
CA ALA A 280 -30.82 9.60 6.92
C ALA A 280 -31.90 9.30 5.86
N ASN A 281 -31.53 8.60 4.79
CA ASN A 281 -32.39 8.24 3.68
C ASN A 281 -32.03 6.84 3.14
N PRO A 282 -32.83 5.78 3.40
CA PRO A 282 -32.53 4.41 2.97
C PRO A 282 -32.79 4.13 1.48
N GLN A 283 -32.80 5.19 0.65
CA GLN A 283 -33.01 5.28 -0.81
C GLN A 283 -34.24 4.58 -1.44
N THR A 284 -34.92 3.70 -0.71
CA THR A 284 -36.09 2.93 -1.15
C THR A 284 -37.41 3.67 -0.94
N SER A 285 -38.44 3.28 -1.68
CA SER A 285 -39.83 3.69 -1.41
C SER A 285 -40.49 2.89 -0.28
N ASP A 286 -39.95 1.72 0.10
CA ASP A 286 -40.66 0.72 0.91
C ASP A 286 -40.97 1.16 2.35
N ALA A 287 -42.21 0.88 2.77
CA ALA A 287 -42.73 1.30 4.07
C ALA A 287 -42.19 0.50 5.27
N ILE A 288 -41.79 -0.77 5.08
CA ILE A 288 -41.23 -1.61 6.15
C ILE A 288 -39.80 -1.15 6.45
N ILE A 289 -38.97 -0.96 5.42
CA ILE A 289 -37.59 -0.49 5.57
C ILE A 289 -37.57 0.93 6.17
N LYS A 290 -38.47 1.82 5.75
CA LYS A 290 -38.63 3.16 6.35
C LYS A 290 -39.09 3.14 7.80
N ALA A 291 -40.02 2.23 8.16
CA ALA A 291 -40.45 2.06 9.54
C ALA A 291 -39.30 1.52 10.43
N GLU A 292 -38.48 0.63 9.89
CA GLU A 292 -37.31 0.08 10.58
C GLU A 292 -36.20 1.12 10.80
N ARG A 293 -35.87 1.93 9.78
CA ARG A 293 -34.97 3.10 9.93
C ARG A 293 -35.43 4.04 11.04
N ALA A 294 -36.74 4.30 11.12
CA ALA A 294 -37.31 5.12 12.19
C ALA A 294 -37.26 4.43 13.58
N ARG A 295 -37.45 3.11 13.63
CA ARG A 295 -37.31 2.32 14.88
C ARG A 295 -35.88 2.33 15.40
N LEU A 296 -34.90 2.07 14.53
CA LEU A 296 -33.48 2.02 14.91
C LEU A 296 -32.96 3.37 15.40
N LEU A 297 -33.35 4.48 14.77
CA LEU A 297 -33.09 5.82 15.30
C LEU A 297 -33.68 6.03 16.71
N GLY A 298 -34.87 5.48 16.98
CA GLY A 298 -35.47 5.48 18.31
C GLY A 298 -34.70 4.65 19.35
N GLU A 299 -34.23 3.46 18.97
CA GLU A 299 -33.40 2.60 19.83
C GLU A 299 -32.01 3.22 20.12
N ILE A 300 -31.44 3.95 19.15
CA ILE A 300 -30.21 4.73 19.32
C ILE A 300 -30.46 5.90 20.28
N GLY A 301 -31.51 6.68 20.05
CA GLY A 301 -31.93 7.78 20.94
C GLY A 301 -32.22 7.33 22.38
N ALA A 302 -32.76 6.12 22.57
CA ALA A 302 -33.00 5.54 23.89
C ALA A 302 -31.71 5.10 24.62
N ARG A 303 -30.58 4.97 23.91
CA ARG A 303 -29.28 4.55 24.46
C ARG A 303 -28.25 5.67 24.53
N ALA A 304 -28.46 6.79 23.83
CA ALA A 304 -27.60 7.98 23.89
C ALA A 304 -27.42 8.57 25.31
N PRO A 305 -26.35 9.37 25.55
CA PRO A 305 -25.18 9.54 24.68
C PRO A 305 -24.26 8.31 24.71
N TYR A 306 -23.35 8.26 23.74
CA TYR A 306 -22.31 7.24 23.61
C TYR A 306 -20.93 7.80 24.01
N ALA A 307 -19.99 6.91 24.33
CA ALA A 307 -18.58 7.28 24.44
C ALA A 307 -17.90 7.26 23.06
N PHE A 308 -18.35 6.36 22.18
CA PHE A 308 -17.97 6.33 20.77
C PHE A 308 -19.15 5.90 19.88
N ALA A 309 -19.23 6.45 18.67
CA ALA A 309 -20.02 5.90 17.57
C ALA A 309 -19.24 5.95 16.25
N LYS A 310 -19.20 4.86 15.47
CA LYS A 310 -18.80 4.95 14.06
C LYS A 310 -19.94 5.62 13.29
N LEU A 311 -19.63 6.55 12.39
CA LEU A 311 -20.59 7.01 11.39
C LEU A 311 -20.76 5.92 10.33
N SER A 312 -22.01 5.61 10.00
CA SER A 312 -22.36 4.67 8.93
C SER A 312 -22.10 5.25 7.55
N HIS A 313 -21.90 4.37 6.57
CA HIS A 313 -21.70 4.68 5.15
C HIS A 313 -20.56 5.66 4.91
N HIS A 314 -19.45 5.43 5.62
CA HIS A 314 -18.25 6.27 5.65
C HIS A 314 -18.54 7.78 5.87
N GLY A 315 -19.66 8.12 6.53
CA GLY A 315 -20.11 9.51 6.68
C GLY A 315 -20.87 10.09 5.48
N SER A 316 -21.57 9.28 4.69
CA SER A 316 -22.42 9.71 3.56
C SER A 316 -23.70 10.42 3.99
N THR A 317 -24.24 11.29 3.14
CA THR A 317 -25.46 12.08 3.42
C THR A 317 -26.76 11.25 3.43
N ASN A 318 -26.73 10.02 2.91
CA ASN A 318 -27.82 9.04 3.06
C ASN A 318 -27.77 8.32 4.42
N ALA A 319 -26.65 8.37 5.14
CA ALA A 319 -26.51 7.82 6.49
C ALA A 319 -26.55 8.90 7.58
N VAL A 320 -25.89 10.05 7.40
CA VAL A 320 -25.73 11.08 8.43
C VAL A 320 -26.55 12.33 8.13
N ASP A 321 -27.53 12.62 8.99
CA ASP A 321 -28.28 13.88 9.03
C ASP A 321 -28.38 14.46 10.45
N GLU A 322 -28.96 15.65 10.59
CA GLU A 322 -29.20 16.30 11.88
C GLU A 322 -30.10 15.45 12.80
N ALA A 323 -30.96 14.57 12.25
CA ALA A 323 -31.79 13.68 13.05
C ALA A 323 -31.00 12.50 13.63
N PHE A 324 -30.03 11.96 12.88
CA PHE A 324 -29.06 10.98 13.39
C PHE A 324 -28.13 11.60 14.43
N LEU A 325 -27.58 12.80 14.19
CA LEU A 325 -26.77 13.51 15.20
C LEU A 325 -27.58 13.82 16.47
N THR A 326 -28.84 14.24 16.32
CA THR A 326 -29.78 14.39 17.45
C THR A 326 -30.03 13.06 18.17
N ALA A 327 -30.10 11.94 17.45
CA ALA A 327 -30.34 10.62 18.03
C ALA A 327 -29.13 10.07 18.81
N ILE A 328 -27.88 10.27 18.34
CA ILE A 328 -26.69 9.92 19.13
C ILE A 328 -26.42 10.93 20.28
N GLY A 329 -27.01 12.13 20.19
CA GLY A 329 -26.97 13.15 21.23
C GLY A 329 -25.55 13.66 21.51
N GLY A 330 -25.28 14.07 22.76
CA GLY A 330 -23.95 14.52 23.20
C GLY A 330 -22.93 13.38 23.36
N THR A 331 -22.69 12.65 22.27
CA THR A 331 -21.71 11.56 22.18
C THR A 331 -20.30 12.13 22.16
N GLU A 332 -19.40 11.55 22.96
CA GLU A 332 -18.09 12.16 23.23
C GLU A 332 -17.19 12.20 21.99
N VAL A 333 -17.12 11.12 21.23
CA VAL A 333 -16.36 11.03 19.97
C VAL A 333 -17.17 10.27 18.92
N VAL A 334 -17.15 10.75 17.67
CA VAL A 334 -17.55 9.95 16.50
C VAL A 334 -16.34 9.65 15.61
N GLY A 335 -16.33 8.48 14.97
CA GLY A 335 -15.26 8.04 14.09
C GLY A 335 -15.77 7.71 12.70
N ILE A 336 -14.90 7.92 11.70
CA ILE A 336 -15.19 7.66 10.30
C ILE A 336 -14.05 6.79 9.74
N CYS A 337 -14.40 5.67 9.10
CA CYS A 337 -13.43 4.85 8.38
C CYS A 337 -13.55 5.19 6.88
N CYS A 338 -12.43 5.61 6.30
CA CYS A 338 -12.26 6.13 4.94
C CYS A 338 -10.83 5.82 4.47
N GLY A 339 -10.61 5.68 3.16
CA GLY A 339 -9.29 5.49 2.58
C GLY A 339 -8.60 6.81 2.27
N ARG A 340 -7.27 6.85 2.40
CA ARG A 340 -6.43 8.06 2.26
C ARG A 340 -6.49 8.76 0.89
N GLY A 341 -7.10 8.13 -0.12
CA GLY A 341 -7.21 8.63 -1.50
C GLY A 341 -8.60 9.14 -1.94
N HIS A 342 -9.70 8.84 -1.22
CA HIS A 342 -11.04 9.00 -1.77
C HIS A 342 -11.69 10.38 -1.46
N PRO A 343 -12.11 11.18 -2.46
CA PRO A 343 -12.64 12.53 -2.24
C PRO A 343 -14.11 12.57 -1.79
N ASN A 344 -14.88 11.50 -2.04
CA ASN A 344 -16.34 11.50 -1.85
C ASN A 344 -16.79 11.10 -0.43
N HIS A 345 -15.93 10.46 0.36
CA HIS A 345 -16.24 9.96 1.70
C HIS A 345 -15.22 10.45 2.74
N PRO A 346 -15.63 11.06 3.87
CA PRO A 346 -17.01 11.45 4.20
C PRO A 346 -17.50 12.60 3.33
N ALA A 347 -18.80 12.61 3.04
CA ALA A 347 -19.39 13.66 2.22
C ALA A 347 -19.20 15.04 2.86
N LYS A 348 -18.88 16.05 2.06
CA LYS A 348 -18.57 17.41 2.54
C LYS A 348 -19.68 18.00 3.42
N ASP A 349 -20.95 17.75 3.10
CA ASP A 349 -22.10 18.21 3.88
C ASP A 349 -22.12 17.59 5.29
N THR A 350 -21.65 16.34 5.45
CA THR A 350 -21.47 15.69 6.75
C THR A 350 -20.38 16.37 7.57
N LEU A 351 -19.28 16.79 6.93
CA LEU A 351 -18.20 17.52 7.61
C LEU A 351 -18.64 18.93 8.05
N ASP A 352 -19.38 19.64 7.21
CA ASP A 352 -19.97 20.95 7.55
C ASP A 352 -20.94 20.82 8.73
N LEU A 353 -21.74 19.74 8.76
CA LEU A 353 -22.65 19.42 9.85
C LEU A 353 -21.89 19.11 11.15
N LEU A 354 -20.90 18.22 11.11
CA LEU A 354 -20.06 17.87 12.26
C LEU A 354 -19.27 19.07 12.81
N ALA A 355 -18.80 19.97 11.94
CA ALA A 355 -18.16 21.22 12.35
C ALA A 355 -19.11 22.12 13.15
N GLY A 356 -20.41 22.13 12.81
CA GLY A 356 -21.45 22.80 13.61
C GLY A 356 -21.63 22.21 15.01
N HIS A 357 -21.49 20.88 15.15
CA HIS A 357 -21.60 20.15 16.42
C HIS A 357 -20.30 20.02 17.23
N SER A 358 -19.20 20.64 16.77
CA SER A 358 -17.85 20.58 17.37
C SER A 358 -17.70 20.98 18.84
N LYS A 359 -18.74 21.56 19.47
CA LYS A 359 -18.80 21.87 20.91
C LYS A 359 -19.43 20.77 21.77
N ALA A 360 -20.08 19.79 21.13
CA ALA A 360 -20.81 18.70 21.77
C ALA A 360 -20.18 17.32 21.49
N THR A 361 -19.42 17.18 20.40
CA THR A 361 -18.71 15.96 20.02
C THR A 361 -17.35 16.27 19.39
N SER A 362 -16.38 15.35 19.59
CA SER A 362 -15.12 15.32 18.81
C SER A 362 -15.22 14.33 17.66
N TRP A 363 -14.43 14.49 16.60
CA TRP A 363 -14.43 13.53 15.50
C TRP A 363 -13.06 13.29 14.85
N VAL A 364 -12.90 12.09 14.30
CA VAL A 364 -11.67 11.53 13.71
C VAL A 364 -11.98 10.71 12.45
N ARG A 365 -11.04 10.68 11.50
CA ARG A 365 -11.19 9.97 10.21
C ARG A 365 -9.87 9.33 9.76
N THR A 366 -9.93 8.07 9.31
CA THR A 366 -8.73 7.25 9.05
C THR A 366 -7.94 7.68 7.80
N ASP A 367 -8.58 8.29 6.82
CA ASP A 367 -7.94 8.85 5.62
C ASP A 367 -6.96 10.00 5.93
N ARG A 368 -7.11 10.66 7.09
CA ARG A 368 -6.19 11.70 7.59
C ARG A 368 -5.25 11.20 8.67
N SER A 369 -5.69 10.28 9.53
CA SER A 369 -4.96 9.88 10.75
C SER A 369 -4.43 8.44 10.73
N GLY A 370 -4.62 7.71 9.62
CA GLY A 370 -4.35 6.28 9.52
C GLY A 370 -5.14 5.48 10.55
N HIS A 371 -4.48 4.48 11.14
CA HIS A 371 -4.97 3.73 12.30
C HIS A 371 -5.26 4.64 13.50
N VAL A 372 -6.52 4.74 13.92
CA VAL A 372 -6.95 5.54 15.09
C VAL A 372 -7.35 4.65 16.25
N THR A 373 -6.65 4.78 17.39
CA THR A 373 -7.01 4.12 18.65
C THR A 373 -7.73 5.09 19.59
N LEU A 374 -8.87 4.69 20.16
CA LEU A 374 -9.59 5.41 21.19
C LEU A 374 -9.68 4.58 22.47
N THR A 375 -9.03 5.03 23.55
CA THR A 375 -9.15 4.41 24.88
C THR A 375 -10.36 5.00 25.62
N ILE A 376 -11.33 4.15 25.94
CA ILE A 376 -12.59 4.45 26.64
C ILE A 376 -12.51 3.88 28.06
N ASP A 377 -12.36 4.75 29.07
CA ASP A 377 -12.31 4.32 30.48
C ASP A 377 -13.52 4.84 31.29
N ALA A 378 -13.42 4.89 32.63
CA ALA A 378 -14.48 5.38 33.52
C ALA A 378 -14.46 6.91 33.74
N ASN A 379 -13.41 7.61 33.28
CA ASN A 379 -13.16 9.03 33.47
C ASN A 379 -13.40 9.84 32.19
N GLY A 380 -13.07 9.28 31.02
CA GLY A 380 -13.26 9.94 29.73
C GLY A 380 -12.79 9.09 28.54
N THR A 381 -13.06 9.58 27.33
CA THR A 381 -12.54 9.01 26.08
C THR A 381 -11.29 9.77 25.65
N SER A 382 -10.24 9.05 25.27
CA SER A 382 -8.96 9.63 24.83
C SER A 382 -8.51 9.01 23.53
N ILE A 383 -7.92 9.83 22.65
CA ILE A 383 -7.61 9.48 21.26
C ILE A 383 -6.09 9.41 21.09
N LYS A 384 -5.62 8.40 20.35
CA LYS A 384 -4.22 8.18 19.95
C LYS A 384 -4.20 7.60 18.51
N PRO A 385 -3.89 8.39 17.48
CA PRO A 385 -3.58 7.82 16.17
C PRO A 385 -2.18 7.19 16.16
N ARG A 386 -1.94 6.28 15.22
CA ARG A 386 -0.62 5.70 14.91
C ARG A 386 0.27 6.77 14.25
N ASP A 387 -0.30 7.54 13.33
CA ASP A 387 0.40 8.62 12.61
C ASP A 387 0.44 9.91 13.42
N ALA A 388 1.52 10.09 14.19
CA ALA A 388 1.75 11.31 14.96
C ALA A 388 2.01 12.58 14.10
N LYS A 389 2.17 12.45 12.76
CA LYS A 389 2.40 13.58 11.85
C LYS A 389 1.16 14.49 11.71
N ASP A 390 -0.08 13.96 11.73
CA ASP A 390 -1.31 14.76 11.47
C ASP A 390 -2.38 14.71 12.57
N LEU A 391 -1.95 14.85 13.83
CA LEU A 391 -2.83 15.27 14.94
C LEU A 391 -3.19 16.77 14.88
N SER A 392 -2.94 17.45 13.75
CA SER A 392 -2.79 18.91 13.70
C SER A 392 -4.02 19.66 14.18
N GLU A 393 -5.22 19.22 13.79
CA GLU A 393 -6.50 19.75 14.24
C GLU A 393 -7.51 18.59 14.40
N LEU A 394 -7.96 18.30 15.62
CA LEU A 394 -9.19 17.51 15.83
C LEU A 394 -10.38 18.30 15.29
N ASN A 395 -11.38 17.58 14.76
CA ASN A 395 -12.58 18.15 14.13
C ASN A 395 -12.31 19.01 12.87
N ARG A 396 -11.24 18.72 12.12
CA ARG A 396 -10.79 19.49 10.95
C ARG A 396 -11.55 19.14 9.66
N PRO A 397 -12.47 19.99 9.17
CA PRO A 397 -13.09 19.78 7.85
C PRO A 397 -12.05 19.89 6.74
N ASP A 398 -12.33 19.31 5.58
CA ASP A 398 -11.43 19.42 4.43
C ASP A 398 -11.25 20.89 4.01
N ALA A 399 -10.00 21.24 3.68
CA ALA A 399 -9.66 22.56 3.19
C ALA A 399 -10.43 22.84 1.89
N ALA A 400 -11.13 23.97 1.82
CA ALA A 400 -11.89 24.33 0.63
C ALA A 400 -10.97 24.37 -0.61
N PRO A 401 -11.39 23.82 -1.77
CA PRO A 401 -10.59 23.84 -2.97
C PRO A 401 -10.27 25.29 -3.35
N THR A 402 -8.98 25.65 -3.37
CA THR A 402 -8.56 27.03 -3.65
C THR A 402 -8.98 27.39 -5.08
N PRO A 403 -9.83 28.43 -5.27
CA PRO A 403 -10.30 28.79 -6.60
C PRO A 403 -9.13 29.26 -7.47
N THR A 404 -9.09 28.83 -8.72
CA THR A 404 -7.98 29.07 -9.65
C THR A 404 -7.80 30.57 -9.95
N ILE A 405 -6.80 31.21 -9.32
CA ILE A 405 -6.50 32.62 -9.55
C ILE A 405 -5.53 32.77 -10.71
N THR A 406 -6.03 33.34 -11.81
CA THR A 406 -5.20 33.91 -12.89
C THR A 406 -4.54 35.21 -12.42
N THR A 407 -3.24 35.17 -12.14
CA THR A 407 -2.37 36.37 -12.15
C THR A 407 -2.17 36.88 -13.59
N PRO A 408 -1.77 38.15 -13.85
CA PRO A 408 -0.92 38.99 -12.98
C PRO A 408 -1.33 40.47 -12.79
N ALA A 409 -0.92 41.08 -11.66
CA ALA A 409 -0.34 42.43 -11.60
C ALA A 409 0.25 42.80 -10.22
N ALA A 410 1.35 43.54 -10.25
CA ALA A 410 2.11 44.20 -9.19
C ALA A 410 1.44 44.56 -7.83
N ALA A 411 2.20 44.36 -6.74
CA ALA A 411 2.03 45.04 -5.46
C ALA A 411 2.47 46.52 -5.53
N PRO A 412 2.15 47.38 -4.53
CA PRO A 412 3.14 47.53 -3.43
C PRO A 412 2.56 47.90 -2.03
N ALA A 413 3.49 48.11 -1.08
CA ALA A 413 3.38 48.87 0.18
C ALA A 413 2.78 48.19 1.42
N ALA A 414 3.67 47.63 2.25
CA ALA A 414 3.43 47.35 3.67
C ALA A 414 3.77 48.57 4.56
N ALA A 415 3.31 48.56 5.82
CA ALA A 415 3.66 49.57 6.82
C ALA A 415 3.92 48.98 8.23
N SER A 416 4.95 49.51 8.89
CA SER A 416 5.41 49.41 10.29
C SER A 416 4.37 49.18 11.42
N ALA A 417 4.72 48.67 12.62
CA ALA A 417 6.03 48.28 13.17
C ALA A 417 5.99 47.44 14.48
N VAL A 418 7.03 46.59 14.66
CA VAL A 418 7.94 46.38 15.84
C VAL A 418 7.38 46.22 17.30
N PRO A 419 7.89 45.24 18.11
CA PRO A 419 7.45 44.90 19.50
C PRO A 419 8.38 45.58 20.58
N PRO A 420 8.77 45.02 21.76
CA PRO A 420 8.30 43.90 22.62
C PRO A 420 8.23 44.20 24.16
N VAL A 421 7.83 43.21 24.99
CA VAL A 421 8.15 43.12 26.45
C VAL A 421 8.31 41.65 26.87
N ALA A 422 9.16 41.34 27.87
CA ALA A 422 9.33 40.00 28.46
C ALA A 422 9.70 40.05 29.96
N SER A 423 9.37 39.00 30.75
CA SER A 423 9.93 38.79 32.10
C SER A 423 9.73 37.37 32.67
N THR A 424 10.82 36.89 33.27
CA THR A 424 11.22 35.59 33.86
C THR A 424 10.72 35.37 35.34
N PRO A 425 11.29 34.50 36.22
CA PRO A 425 11.12 33.02 36.26
C PRO A 425 10.95 32.32 37.66
N ALA A 426 10.53 31.02 37.66
CA ALA A 426 10.90 29.92 38.61
C ALA A 426 10.37 29.95 40.11
N THR A 427 10.54 28.95 41.03
CA THR A 427 11.32 27.66 41.00
C THR A 427 10.67 26.36 41.60
N PRO A 428 10.64 26.00 42.93
CA PRO A 428 10.96 24.59 43.35
C PRO A 428 10.14 23.86 44.48
N ALA A 429 10.44 22.55 44.66
CA ALA A 429 10.25 21.63 45.83
C ALA A 429 8.87 20.91 46.04
N ALA A 430 8.75 19.72 46.66
CA ALA A 430 9.67 18.89 47.47
C ALA A 430 9.44 17.34 47.33
N THR A 431 10.32 16.51 47.95
CA THR A 431 10.38 15.03 47.83
C THR A 431 9.97 14.22 49.08
N LEU A 432 9.58 12.95 48.89
CA LEU A 432 9.42 11.90 49.93
C LEU A 432 9.92 10.51 49.40
N PRO A 433 10.10 9.46 50.25
CA PRO A 433 11.28 8.58 50.13
C PRO A 433 11.12 7.28 49.29
N LYS A 434 12.28 6.74 48.91
CA LYS A 434 12.48 5.55 48.05
C LYS A 434 12.65 4.25 48.86
N PRO A 435 11.95 3.14 48.55
CA PRO A 435 12.23 1.81 49.10
C PRO A 435 13.60 1.26 48.65
N ALA A 436 14.19 0.35 49.44
CA ALA A 436 15.50 -0.23 49.14
C ALA A 436 15.47 -1.20 47.93
N PRO A 437 16.50 -1.21 47.06
CA PRO A 437 16.60 -2.15 45.95
C PRO A 437 16.93 -3.58 46.44
N ILE A 438 16.45 -4.58 45.69
CA ILE A 438 16.74 -5.99 45.95
C ILE A 438 18.05 -6.37 45.23
N SER A 439 18.98 -6.98 45.96
CA SER A 439 20.34 -7.27 45.48
C SER A 439 20.50 -8.71 45.00
N ALA A 440 20.34 -8.97 43.70
CA ALA A 440 20.95 -10.10 42.98
C ALA A 440 20.77 -9.95 41.46
N ILE A 441 21.81 -9.53 40.74
CA ILE A 441 21.91 -9.73 39.28
C ILE A 441 23.12 -10.62 39.03
N THR A 442 22.88 -11.83 38.56
CA THR A 442 23.95 -12.79 38.21
C THR A 442 24.46 -12.46 36.82
N MET A 443 25.57 -11.72 36.72
CA MET A 443 26.18 -11.40 35.43
C MET A 443 26.95 -12.61 34.89
N VAL A 444 26.36 -13.34 33.95
CA VAL A 444 27.10 -14.23 33.04
C VAL A 444 27.52 -13.40 31.84
N ARG A 445 28.80 -13.49 31.45
CA ARG A 445 29.38 -12.66 30.38
C ARG A 445 29.80 -13.53 29.20
N ASP A 446 28.89 -13.72 28.27
CA ASP A 446 29.21 -14.07 26.89
C ASP A 446 28.74 -12.94 25.95
N ARG A 447 29.15 -12.99 24.69
CA ARG A 447 29.23 -11.81 23.83
C ARG A 447 27.86 -11.21 23.48
N ASP A 448 27.73 -9.94 23.83
CA ASP A 448 26.75 -8.98 23.32
C ASP A 448 25.26 -9.19 23.70
N VAL A 449 24.97 -9.98 24.75
CA VAL A 449 23.61 -10.13 25.32
C VAL A 449 23.58 -9.79 26.82
N PHE A 450 22.64 -8.93 27.22
CA PHE A 450 22.32 -8.64 28.63
C PHE A 450 21.01 -9.31 29.04
N GLN A 451 21.07 -10.39 29.81
CA GLN A 451 19.88 -11.07 30.35
C GLN A 451 19.56 -10.58 31.78
N CYS A 452 18.28 -10.32 32.06
CA CYS A 452 17.78 -9.96 33.38
C CYS A 452 16.45 -10.67 33.67
N GLU A 453 16.34 -11.36 34.81
CA GLU A 453 15.10 -12.00 35.23
C GLU A 453 14.25 -11.05 36.08
N ILE A 454 13.06 -10.70 35.58
CA ILE A 454 12.12 -9.81 36.25
C ILE A 454 11.07 -10.64 37.01
N PRO A 455 10.90 -10.49 38.33
CA PRO A 455 9.81 -11.14 39.05
C PRO A 455 8.45 -10.68 38.52
N ALA A 456 7.51 -11.63 38.29
CA ALA A 456 6.20 -11.45 37.67
C ALA A 456 5.15 -10.60 38.46
N ARG A 457 5.64 -9.63 39.24
CA ARG A 457 4.88 -8.66 40.06
C ARG A 457 5.51 -7.26 40.04
N ALA A 458 6.52 -7.02 39.19
CA ALA A 458 6.96 -5.68 38.82
C ALA A 458 6.09 -5.17 37.65
N THR A 459 5.45 -4.01 37.82
CA THR A 459 4.58 -3.39 36.79
C THR A 459 5.31 -2.37 35.91
N ALA A 460 6.57 -2.09 36.21
CA ALA A 460 7.47 -1.24 35.42
C ALA A 460 8.92 -1.60 35.76
N MET A 461 9.83 -1.44 34.79
CA MET A 461 11.27 -1.54 34.97
C MET A 461 11.93 -0.33 34.31
N THR A 462 13.02 0.16 34.88
CA THR A 462 13.85 1.19 34.25
C THR A 462 15.30 0.72 34.30
N ILE A 463 15.89 0.44 33.14
CA ILE A 463 17.31 0.14 32.99
C ILE A 463 18.00 1.45 32.63
N GLN A 464 18.91 1.91 33.49
CA GLN A 464 19.67 3.15 33.31
C GLN A 464 21.17 2.81 33.22
N PHE A 465 21.80 3.18 32.12
CA PHE A 465 23.23 2.96 31.88
C PHE A 465 24.00 4.27 32.11
N ASP A 466 24.37 4.55 33.36
CA ASP A 466 25.18 5.72 33.72
C ASP A 466 26.65 5.51 33.32
N LEU A 467 26.94 5.70 32.03
CA LEU A 467 28.29 5.66 31.45
C LEU A 467 29.04 6.97 31.76
N ALA A 468 29.58 7.06 32.98
CA ALA A 468 30.40 8.19 33.40
C ALA A 468 31.75 8.21 32.68
N ALA A 469 32.00 9.27 31.90
CA ALA A 469 33.34 9.60 31.42
C ALA A 469 34.18 10.14 32.60
N THR A 470 35.23 9.42 33.00
CA THR A 470 36.14 9.85 34.06
C THR A 470 37.33 10.62 33.46
N ASP A 471 37.32 11.94 33.59
CA ASP A 471 38.47 12.77 33.27
C ASP A 471 39.69 12.38 34.12
N GLY A 472 40.79 12.07 33.45
CA GLY A 472 42.00 11.53 34.08
C GLY A 472 42.79 12.58 34.86
N THR A 473 42.61 12.61 36.19
CA THR A 473 43.62 13.17 37.11
C THR A 473 44.28 12.04 37.89
N ALA A 474 45.61 12.04 37.96
CA ALA A 474 46.39 10.84 38.30
C ALA A 474 46.45 10.56 39.81
N GLY A 475 46.18 9.30 40.17
CA GLY A 475 46.57 8.68 41.44
C GLY A 475 47.31 7.38 41.15
N GLY A 476 48.49 7.17 41.75
CA GLY A 476 49.39 6.08 41.38
C GLY A 476 48.88 4.68 41.70
N GLY A 477 49.48 3.62 41.16
CA GLY A 477 50.65 3.60 40.28
C GLY A 477 51.35 2.23 40.34
N ASP A 478 51.98 1.80 39.25
CA ASP A 478 52.61 0.48 39.16
C ASP A 478 54.09 0.50 39.61
N GLN A 479 54.60 -0.66 40.04
CA GLN A 479 55.96 -0.82 40.56
C GLN A 479 56.90 -1.45 39.53
N GLY A 480 58.04 -0.80 39.26
CA GLY A 480 59.25 -1.51 38.83
C GLY A 480 59.95 -0.96 37.58
N GLN A 481 61.14 -0.39 37.80
CA GLN A 481 62.42 -0.89 37.26
C GLN A 481 62.47 -1.42 35.79
N THR A 482 63.40 -1.03 34.91
CA THR A 482 64.38 0.07 34.81
C THR A 482 65.16 -0.10 33.49
N ALA A 483 65.72 0.98 32.93
CA ALA A 483 66.67 1.00 31.79
C ALA A 483 66.11 0.58 30.40
N GLY A 484 66.57 1.18 29.29
CA GLY A 484 67.44 2.36 29.17
C GLY A 484 67.92 2.64 27.72
N ALA A 485 68.59 3.79 27.55
CA ALA A 485 69.40 4.23 26.40
C ALA A 485 68.69 4.56 25.05
N ASP A 486 68.54 5.87 24.82
CA ASP A 486 69.12 6.65 23.70
C ASP A 486 68.57 6.63 22.24
N ALA A 487 68.61 7.86 21.69
CA ALA A 487 69.00 8.23 20.31
C ALA A 487 67.97 8.31 19.14
N SER A 488 67.11 9.34 19.22
CA SER A 488 67.05 10.45 18.22
C SER A 488 66.32 10.31 16.86
N SER A 489 66.00 11.51 16.32
CA SER A 489 65.68 11.86 14.91
C SER A 489 64.21 11.77 14.40
N SER A 490 63.59 12.96 14.34
CA SER A 490 62.81 13.54 13.22
C SER A 490 61.76 12.71 12.45
N GLY A 491 60.53 13.25 12.39
CA GLY A 491 59.52 12.95 11.36
C GLY A 491 58.21 12.41 11.95
N GLY A 492 57.19 13.27 12.08
CA GLY A 492 55.87 12.85 12.59
C GLY A 492 54.91 12.43 11.46
N PRO A 493 54.26 11.26 11.56
CA PRO A 493 53.11 10.89 10.74
C PRO A 493 51.76 11.23 11.42
N ALA A 494 50.66 11.03 10.69
CA ALA A 494 49.29 11.44 11.05
C ALA A 494 48.70 10.74 12.30
N PRO A 495 47.68 11.35 12.96
CA PRO A 495 46.92 10.67 14.01
C PRO A 495 46.09 9.50 13.46
N ASN A 496 46.11 8.37 14.16
CA ASN A 496 45.34 7.17 13.83
C ASN A 496 43.91 7.26 14.43
N PRO A 497 42.89 6.57 13.87
CA PRO A 497 41.48 6.84 14.18
C PRO A 497 40.95 6.12 15.43
N SER A 498 39.86 6.67 15.96
CA SER A 498 39.06 6.12 17.07
C SER A 498 38.23 4.87 16.65
N PRO A 499 37.90 3.97 17.60
CA PRO A 499 37.06 2.79 17.31
C PRO A 499 35.58 3.16 17.04
N ARG A 500 34.93 2.36 16.20
CA ARG A 500 33.63 2.67 15.57
C ARG A 500 32.41 2.34 16.47
N ARG A 501 31.31 3.07 16.24
CA ARG A 501 29.93 2.55 16.46
C ARG A 501 29.56 1.59 15.32
N SER A 502 28.56 0.75 15.52
CA SER A 502 27.90 0.03 14.41
C SER A 502 27.05 1.00 13.58
N GLN A 503 27.68 1.66 12.61
CA GLN A 503 26.99 2.49 11.61
C GLN A 503 26.20 1.59 10.65
N PHE A 504 25.09 2.11 10.12
CA PHE A 504 24.44 1.53 8.94
C PHE A 504 25.40 1.66 7.75
N GLN A 505 25.53 0.61 6.93
CA GLN A 505 26.47 0.59 5.81
C GLN A 505 25.77 0.25 4.50
N ILE A 506 26.03 1.06 3.48
CA ILE A 506 25.52 0.86 2.11
C ILE A 506 26.14 -0.42 1.53
N GLY A 507 25.37 -1.16 0.73
CA GLY A 507 25.73 -2.45 0.16
C GLY A 507 26.05 -3.54 1.20
N GLY A 508 25.55 -3.41 2.44
CA GLY A 508 25.88 -4.31 3.55
C GLY A 508 27.27 -4.08 4.16
N GLY A 509 28.00 -3.05 3.71
CA GLY A 509 29.38 -2.79 4.12
C GLY A 509 30.44 -3.52 3.28
N ARG A 510 30.05 -4.11 2.14
CA ARG A 510 30.99 -4.51 1.09
C ARG A 510 31.74 -3.30 0.52
N GLU A 511 32.89 -3.53 -0.09
CA GLU A 511 33.58 -2.49 -0.85
C GLU A 511 32.76 -2.15 -2.10
N LEU A 512 32.42 -0.88 -2.25
CA LEU A 512 31.66 -0.34 -3.37
C LEU A 512 32.54 0.62 -4.17
N PRO A 513 32.30 0.81 -5.48
CA PRO A 513 32.86 1.95 -6.18
C PRO A 513 32.33 3.26 -5.58
N LYS A 514 32.99 4.38 -5.88
CA LYS A 514 32.48 5.70 -5.51
C LYS A 514 31.13 5.94 -6.22
N LEU A 515 30.11 6.33 -5.45
CA LEU A 515 28.74 6.56 -5.93
C LEU A 515 28.35 8.02 -5.75
N LEU A 516 27.46 8.50 -6.62
CA LEU A 516 26.72 9.74 -6.48
C LEU A 516 25.25 9.41 -6.19
N PHE A 517 24.77 9.72 -4.99
CA PHE A 517 23.37 9.59 -4.62
C PHE A 517 22.61 10.87 -4.96
N LEU A 518 21.46 10.74 -5.63
CA LEU A 518 20.59 11.85 -6.04
C LEU A 518 19.24 11.72 -5.34
N THR A 519 18.79 12.77 -4.66
CA THR A 519 17.46 12.83 -4.01
C THR A 519 17.05 14.28 -3.78
N ASP A 520 15.77 14.56 -3.60
CA ASP A 520 15.32 15.73 -2.82
C ASP A 520 15.09 15.28 -1.38
N THR A 521 15.89 15.73 -0.41
CA THR A 521 15.76 15.26 0.98
C THR A 521 14.49 15.72 1.69
N LYS A 522 13.79 16.75 1.18
CA LYS A 522 12.52 17.21 1.76
C LYS A 522 11.38 16.33 1.26
N ARG A 523 11.27 16.12 -0.05
CA ARG A 523 10.26 15.22 -0.64
C ARG A 523 10.44 13.78 -0.17
N LEU A 524 11.68 13.31 0.01
CA LEU A 524 11.93 12.00 0.60
C LEU A 524 11.45 11.91 2.06
N ALA A 525 11.42 13.03 2.81
CA ALA A 525 10.90 13.09 4.18
C ALA A 525 9.37 13.29 4.28
N ASP A 526 8.71 13.60 3.16
CA ASP A 526 7.25 13.51 3.04
C ASP A 526 6.84 12.02 3.01
N ASN A 527 7.44 11.24 2.08
CA ASN A 527 7.20 9.81 1.90
C ASN A 527 7.75 8.92 3.05
N LEU A 528 8.90 9.28 3.63
CA LEU A 528 9.57 8.47 4.67
C LEU A 528 9.40 9.05 6.09
N ASP A 529 9.78 8.26 7.09
CA ASP A 529 10.01 8.79 8.42
C ASP A 529 11.34 9.58 8.49
N GLY A 530 11.38 10.64 9.30
CA GLY A 530 12.55 11.53 9.37
C GLY A 530 13.82 10.89 9.95
N THR A 531 13.71 9.72 10.59
CA THR A 531 14.86 8.94 11.06
C THR A 531 15.50 8.18 9.89
N ALA A 532 14.68 7.57 9.02
CA ALA A 532 15.17 6.89 7.83
C ALA A 532 15.97 7.84 6.91
N VAL A 533 15.45 9.03 6.61
CA VAL A 533 16.17 10.02 5.79
C VAL A 533 17.50 10.43 6.44
N GLY A 534 17.53 10.61 7.77
CA GLY A 534 18.77 10.86 8.51
C GLY A 534 19.79 9.73 8.37
N ILE A 535 19.36 8.47 8.56
CA ILE A 535 20.21 7.28 8.40
C ILE A 535 20.77 7.17 6.97
N ILE A 536 19.96 7.47 5.95
CA ILE A 536 20.39 7.47 4.54
C ILE A 536 21.49 8.51 4.31
N VAL A 537 21.27 9.77 4.74
CA VAL A 537 22.24 10.86 4.58
C VAL A 537 23.53 10.58 5.36
N ASP A 538 23.44 10.13 6.62
CA ASP A 538 24.62 9.78 7.42
C ASP A 538 25.41 8.65 6.75
N ALA A 539 24.75 7.60 6.27
CA ALA A 539 25.40 6.45 5.63
C ALA A 539 26.08 6.78 4.29
N ILE A 540 25.51 7.69 3.49
CA ILE A 540 26.12 8.18 2.25
C ILE A 540 27.45 8.88 2.57
N ASN A 541 27.46 9.73 3.61
CA ASN A 541 28.65 10.47 4.04
C ASN A 541 29.68 9.55 4.72
N ASP A 542 29.27 8.68 5.64
CA ASP A 542 30.12 7.73 6.36
C ASP A 542 30.75 6.67 5.42
N GLY A 543 30.05 6.29 4.35
CA GLY A 543 30.58 5.44 3.29
C GLY A 543 31.56 6.14 2.33
N GLY A 544 31.71 7.47 2.41
CA GLY A 544 32.59 8.26 1.54
C GLY A 544 32.03 8.53 0.13
N HIS A 545 30.74 8.24 -0.08
CA HIS A 545 30.03 8.54 -1.32
C HIS A 545 29.71 10.05 -1.42
N ARG A 546 29.09 10.48 -2.53
CA ARG A 546 28.60 11.85 -2.70
C ARG A 546 27.08 11.87 -2.58
N LEU A 547 26.53 12.90 -1.93
CA LEU A 547 25.12 13.30 -2.04
C LEU A 547 25.01 14.53 -2.97
N CYS A 548 24.11 14.48 -3.95
CA CYS A 548 23.50 15.64 -4.57
C CYS A 548 22.07 15.74 -4.05
N ASP A 549 21.82 16.77 -3.24
CA ASP A 549 20.50 17.03 -2.66
C ASP A 549 19.80 18.14 -3.44
N LEU A 550 18.83 17.75 -4.27
CA LEU A 550 18.00 18.64 -5.08
C LEU A 550 17.24 19.66 -4.21
N ALA A 551 16.96 19.34 -2.94
CA ALA A 551 16.36 20.26 -1.98
C ALA A 551 17.24 21.50 -1.68
N THR A 552 18.50 21.52 -2.15
CA THR A 552 19.45 22.65 -2.05
C THR A 552 19.74 23.35 -3.39
N THR A 553 19.12 22.90 -4.48
CA THR A 553 19.30 23.44 -5.84
C THR A 553 18.15 24.36 -6.26
N ASN A 554 18.16 24.83 -7.52
CA ASN A 554 17.07 25.61 -8.11
C ASN A 554 16.29 24.82 -9.20
N TYR A 555 16.29 23.48 -9.15
CA TYR A 555 15.53 22.65 -10.08
C TYR A 555 14.01 22.92 -9.98
N ASP A 556 13.25 22.62 -11.04
CA ASP A 556 11.78 22.67 -10.99
C ASP A 556 11.21 21.29 -10.58
N PRO A 557 10.57 21.15 -9.40
CA PRO A 557 10.03 19.86 -8.94
C PRO A 557 8.74 19.40 -9.65
N GLY A 558 8.24 20.17 -10.62
CA GLY A 558 7.05 19.87 -11.44
C GLY A 558 7.36 19.44 -12.88
N SER A 559 8.60 19.64 -13.35
CA SER A 559 9.09 19.17 -14.67
C SER A 559 10.38 18.34 -14.59
N GLY A 560 11.19 18.52 -13.54
CA GLY A 560 12.52 17.92 -13.43
C GLY A 560 13.63 18.70 -14.15
N ASP A 561 13.36 19.92 -14.63
CA ASP A 561 14.35 20.79 -15.26
C ASP A 561 15.46 21.18 -14.28
N GLY A 562 16.73 21.05 -14.69
CA GLY A 562 17.90 21.42 -13.88
C GLY A 562 18.39 20.33 -12.92
N ILE A 563 17.82 19.11 -12.99
CA ILE A 563 18.36 17.93 -12.30
C ILE A 563 19.63 17.42 -13.00
N ASP A 564 19.63 17.45 -14.32
CA ASP A 564 20.77 17.20 -15.21
C ASP A 564 21.94 18.17 -14.92
N ASP A 565 21.68 19.48 -14.88
CA ASP A 565 22.64 20.49 -14.43
C ASP A 565 23.22 20.12 -13.05
N ALA A 566 22.36 19.75 -12.08
CA ALA A 566 22.77 19.42 -10.72
C ALA A 566 23.57 18.12 -10.61
N VAL A 567 23.36 17.14 -11.49
CA VAL A 567 24.15 15.90 -11.56
C VAL A 567 25.50 16.15 -12.22
N GLY A 568 25.54 16.84 -13.36
CA GLY A 568 26.79 17.21 -14.04
C GLY A 568 27.69 18.05 -13.13
N ASP A 569 27.12 19.09 -12.49
CA ASP A 569 27.80 19.94 -11.53
C ASP A 569 28.26 19.16 -10.26
N ALA A 570 27.66 18.01 -9.93
CA ALA A 570 28.14 17.13 -8.87
C ALA A 570 29.26 16.16 -9.32
N LEU A 571 29.19 15.65 -10.56
CA LEU A 571 30.20 14.77 -11.16
C LEU A 571 31.52 15.52 -11.42
N ASP A 572 31.47 16.75 -11.93
CA ASP A 572 32.64 17.63 -12.13
C ASP A 572 33.42 17.89 -10.84
N LYS A 573 32.75 17.81 -9.67
CA LYS A 573 33.35 17.98 -8.34
C LYS A 573 33.90 16.69 -7.74
N ASP A 574 33.66 15.53 -8.34
CA ASP A 574 34.02 14.20 -7.80
C ASP A 574 34.19 13.16 -8.94
N PRO A 575 35.16 13.32 -9.86
CA PRO A 575 35.31 12.48 -11.08
C PRO A 575 35.70 11.02 -10.79
N ASP A 576 35.95 10.67 -9.53
CA ASP A 576 36.13 9.29 -9.09
C ASP A 576 34.80 8.52 -9.01
N VAL A 577 33.63 9.17 -9.03
CA VAL A 577 32.30 8.52 -9.12
C VAL A 577 32.21 7.58 -10.33
N LYS A 578 31.54 6.43 -10.17
CA LYS A 578 31.38 5.40 -11.22
C LYS A 578 29.93 4.97 -11.48
N GLN A 579 28.98 5.44 -10.67
CA GLN A 579 27.54 5.24 -10.88
C GLN A 579 26.75 6.34 -10.15
N VAL A 580 25.61 6.74 -10.73
CA VAL A 580 24.57 7.55 -10.08
C VAL A 580 23.47 6.64 -9.52
N VAL A 581 23.02 6.89 -8.30
CA VAL A 581 21.93 6.16 -7.64
C VAL A 581 20.87 7.17 -7.19
N ILE A 582 19.73 7.20 -7.87
CA ILE A 582 18.59 8.01 -7.45
C ILE A 582 17.92 7.32 -6.25
N VAL A 583 17.55 8.07 -5.22
CA VAL A 583 16.78 7.58 -4.06
C VAL A 583 15.44 8.28 -4.07
N GLY A 584 14.36 7.50 -4.10
CA GLY A 584 12.99 7.99 -4.23
C GLY A 584 12.33 7.63 -5.56
N SER A 585 11.00 7.61 -5.54
CA SER A 585 10.14 7.41 -6.70
C SER A 585 9.94 8.74 -7.45
N TYR A 586 9.06 8.78 -8.46
CA TYR A 586 8.91 9.94 -9.36
C TYR A 586 8.23 11.18 -8.71
N ASP A 587 7.64 11.00 -7.54
CA ASP A 587 7.22 12.08 -6.62
C ASP A 587 8.42 12.75 -5.92
N VAL A 588 9.42 11.97 -5.47
CA VAL A 588 10.63 12.48 -4.80
C VAL A 588 11.59 13.11 -5.80
N VAL A 589 11.98 12.36 -6.83
CA VAL A 589 12.80 12.82 -7.95
C VAL A 589 12.10 12.38 -9.23
N PRO A 590 11.57 13.27 -10.08
CA PRO A 590 10.91 12.85 -11.32
C PRO A 590 11.88 12.08 -12.24
N ALA A 591 11.32 11.48 -13.30
CA ALA A 591 12.08 11.02 -14.46
C ALA A 591 11.73 11.88 -15.67
N GLN A 592 12.56 11.85 -16.71
CA GLN A 592 12.29 12.63 -17.93
C GLN A 592 11.32 11.91 -18.88
N GLN A 593 10.42 12.67 -19.51
CA GLN A 593 9.59 12.19 -20.62
C GLN A 593 10.42 12.19 -21.91
N VAL A 594 10.79 11.02 -22.42
CA VAL A 594 11.56 10.87 -23.66
C VAL A 594 10.64 10.49 -24.82
N ASP A 595 10.47 11.42 -25.77
CA ASP A 595 9.88 11.14 -27.09
C ASP A 595 10.90 10.38 -27.94
N CYS A 596 10.56 9.15 -28.32
CA CYS A 596 11.45 8.23 -29.01
C CYS A 596 11.46 8.42 -30.54
N VAL A 597 10.57 9.25 -31.08
CA VAL A 597 10.56 9.60 -32.51
C VAL A 597 11.74 10.54 -32.81
N ALA A 598 12.61 10.15 -33.74
CA ALA A 598 13.76 10.96 -34.14
C ALA A 598 13.31 12.36 -34.64
N LYS A 599 14.04 13.42 -34.24
CA LYS A 599 13.67 14.83 -34.46
C LYS A 599 13.61 15.22 -35.95
N GLU A 600 14.25 14.42 -36.79
CA GLU A 600 14.34 14.55 -38.24
C GLU A 600 13.14 13.92 -38.97
N THR A 601 12.27 13.18 -38.26
CA THR A 601 11.10 12.51 -38.83
C THR A 601 10.07 13.54 -39.31
N PRO A 602 9.59 13.46 -40.57
CA PRO A 602 8.50 14.30 -41.06
C PRO A 602 7.28 14.27 -40.15
N ALA A 603 6.66 15.44 -39.90
CA ALA A 603 5.63 15.60 -38.87
C ALA A 603 4.36 14.76 -39.08
N ASP A 604 4.04 14.45 -40.34
CA ASP A 604 2.96 13.54 -40.74
C ASP A 604 3.29 12.09 -40.39
N ILE A 605 4.48 11.60 -40.77
CA ILE A 605 4.99 10.27 -40.39
C ILE A 605 5.10 10.16 -38.86
N ALA A 606 5.62 11.19 -38.20
CA ALA A 606 5.74 11.25 -36.75
C ALA A 606 4.37 11.27 -36.03
N GLN A 607 3.30 11.75 -36.68
CA GLN A 607 1.95 11.66 -36.15
C GLN A 607 1.36 10.25 -36.35
N GLU A 608 1.59 9.63 -37.52
CA GLU A 608 1.16 8.26 -37.83
C GLU A 608 1.82 7.23 -36.88
N LEU A 609 3.14 7.32 -36.67
CA LEU A 609 3.87 6.46 -35.74
C LEU A 609 3.30 6.51 -34.31
N ARG A 610 3.10 7.72 -33.77
CA ARG A 610 2.56 7.88 -32.40
C ARG A 610 1.08 7.45 -32.30
N ALA A 611 0.30 7.53 -33.38
CA ALA A 611 -1.10 7.10 -33.39
C ALA A 611 -1.28 5.58 -33.40
N ASN A 612 -0.27 4.83 -33.82
CA ASN A 612 -0.27 3.36 -33.85
C ASN A 612 0.25 2.71 -32.56
N GLU A 613 0.72 3.51 -31.59
CA GLU A 613 1.49 3.06 -30.43
C GLU A 613 0.76 3.34 -29.11
N SER A 614 0.65 2.34 -28.23
CA SER A 614 -0.16 2.41 -27.00
C SER A 614 0.34 3.39 -25.93
N ASP A 615 1.58 3.87 -26.07
CA ASP A 615 2.21 4.92 -25.25
C ASP A 615 2.71 6.09 -26.13
N GLY A 616 2.22 6.19 -27.37
CA GLY A 616 2.60 7.22 -28.32
C GLY A 616 4.10 7.43 -28.50
N LEU A 617 4.93 6.39 -28.27
CA LEU A 617 6.39 6.43 -28.31
C LEU A 617 7.04 7.38 -27.27
N VAL A 618 6.34 7.67 -26.17
CA VAL A 618 6.85 8.47 -25.05
C VAL A 618 7.06 7.58 -23.83
N VAL A 619 8.27 7.58 -23.27
CA VAL A 619 8.66 6.69 -22.15
C VAL A 619 9.34 7.48 -21.03
N TRP A 620 9.28 6.97 -19.79
CA TRP A 620 10.05 7.55 -18.68
C TRP A 620 11.50 7.05 -18.76
N SER A 621 12.49 7.94 -18.70
CA SER A 621 13.89 7.56 -18.54
C SER A 621 14.61 8.43 -17.51
N ASP A 622 15.54 7.81 -16.80
CA ASP A 622 16.50 8.46 -15.91
C ASP A 622 17.83 8.76 -16.65
N ASP A 623 18.06 8.20 -17.84
CA ASP A 623 19.30 8.39 -18.63
C ASP A 623 19.65 9.86 -18.91
N PRO A 624 18.70 10.79 -19.20
CA PRO A 624 19.06 12.18 -19.50
C PRO A 624 19.73 12.93 -18.34
N TYR A 625 19.60 12.46 -17.10
CA TYR A 625 20.32 13.05 -15.96
C TYR A 625 21.83 12.71 -15.97
N VAL A 626 22.29 11.85 -16.88
CA VAL A 626 23.68 11.41 -17.01
C VAL A 626 24.18 11.43 -18.48
N ASP A 627 23.45 12.07 -19.40
CA ASP A 627 23.85 12.37 -20.78
C ASP A 627 24.63 13.72 -20.80
N ILE A 628 25.84 13.72 -20.23
CA ILE A 628 26.59 14.94 -19.92
C ILE A 628 27.20 15.54 -21.20
N ASP A 629 27.68 14.70 -22.13
CA ASP A 629 28.18 15.16 -23.43
C ASP A 629 27.07 15.49 -24.46
N ASN A 630 25.80 15.21 -24.12
CA ASN A 630 24.60 15.41 -24.94
C ASN A 630 24.59 14.57 -26.25
N ALA A 631 25.24 13.41 -26.27
CA ALA A 631 25.19 12.46 -27.39
C ALA A 631 23.89 11.64 -27.47
N GLY A 632 22.99 11.72 -26.47
CA GLY A 632 21.76 10.92 -26.41
C GLY A 632 21.97 9.54 -25.76
N LEU A 633 22.99 9.42 -24.91
CA LEU A 633 23.34 8.22 -24.15
C LEU A 633 23.89 8.63 -22.78
N ALA A 634 23.57 7.86 -21.74
CA ALA A 634 24.20 8.03 -20.43
C ALA A 634 25.74 7.83 -20.53
N ASP A 635 26.54 8.78 -20.04
CA ASP A 635 28.01 8.71 -19.91
C ASP A 635 28.48 7.80 -18.76
N ILE A 636 27.59 7.56 -17.78
CA ILE A 636 27.90 6.84 -16.55
C ILE A 636 26.69 5.96 -16.15
N PRO A 637 26.90 4.75 -15.59
CA PRO A 637 25.81 3.92 -15.11
C PRO A 637 24.87 4.66 -14.14
N ILE A 638 23.56 4.43 -14.29
CA ILE A 638 22.53 4.98 -13.41
C ILE A 638 21.57 3.88 -12.95
N SER A 639 21.13 3.98 -11.69
CA SER A 639 20.01 3.20 -11.15
C SER A 639 19.14 4.06 -10.25
N ARG A 640 17.95 3.56 -9.92
CA ARG A 640 17.00 4.22 -9.02
C ARG A 640 16.53 3.24 -7.95
N ILE A 641 16.55 3.63 -6.68
CA ILE A 641 15.84 2.96 -5.60
C ILE A 641 14.51 3.70 -5.42
N PRO A 642 13.37 3.18 -5.93
CA PRO A 642 12.06 3.69 -5.52
C PRO A 642 11.95 3.53 -4.01
N ASP A 643 11.43 4.54 -3.32
CA ASP A 643 11.25 4.50 -1.87
C ASP A 643 10.03 3.67 -1.44
N GLY A 644 9.09 3.41 -2.36
CA GLY A 644 7.88 2.61 -2.13
C GLY A 644 6.99 3.13 -0.99
N HIS A 645 7.14 4.42 -0.62
CA HIS A 645 6.60 5.06 0.59
C HIS A 645 6.94 4.32 1.89
N ASN A 646 8.11 3.66 1.95
CA ASN A 646 8.49 2.78 3.05
C ASN A 646 9.98 2.89 3.40
N GLY A 647 10.27 3.47 4.57
CA GLY A 647 11.64 3.74 5.02
C GLY A 647 12.46 2.46 5.26
N LYS A 648 11.81 1.40 5.76
CA LYS A 648 12.45 0.09 5.99
C LYS A 648 12.80 -0.61 4.67
N PHE A 649 11.91 -0.55 3.68
CA PHE A 649 12.18 -1.02 2.32
C PHE A 649 13.35 -0.26 1.68
N THR A 650 13.32 1.07 1.72
CA THR A 650 14.38 1.94 1.19
C THR A 650 15.75 1.63 1.83
N LEU A 651 15.78 1.50 3.16
CA LEU A 651 16.98 1.13 3.90
C LEU A 651 17.47 -0.29 3.53
N ASN A 652 16.57 -1.28 3.42
CA ASN A 652 16.94 -2.62 2.97
C ASN A 652 17.56 -2.60 1.55
N GLN A 653 17.03 -1.79 0.62
CA GLN A 653 17.59 -1.63 -0.72
C GLN A 653 19.00 -1.04 -0.71
N LEU A 654 19.23 -0.03 0.13
CA LEU A 654 20.56 0.54 0.31
C LEU A 654 21.56 -0.45 0.92
N GLN A 655 21.11 -1.56 1.53
CA GLN A 655 21.97 -2.64 2.03
C GLN A 655 22.05 -3.87 1.11
N ALA A 656 21.55 -3.83 -0.13
CA ALA A 656 21.47 -5.00 -0.99
C ALA A 656 22.87 -5.63 -1.31
N GLU A 657 23.01 -6.92 -1.00
CA GLU A 657 24.22 -7.74 -1.12
C GLU A 657 24.09 -8.80 -2.24
N PRO A 658 25.19 -9.21 -2.90
CA PRO A 658 25.16 -10.27 -3.91
C PRO A 658 24.78 -11.64 -3.33
N ILE A 659 23.61 -12.17 -3.70
CA ILE A 659 23.11 -13.43 -3.12
C ILE A 659 23.77 -14.65 -3.76
N THR A 660 24.60 -15.34 -2.98
CA THR A 660 25.34 -16.53 -3.45
C THR A 660 24.47 -17.78 -3.55
N GLY A 661 24.34 -18.32 -4.77
CA GLY A 661 23.67 -19.58 -5.05
C GLY A 661 23.07 -19.60 -6.44
N GLU A 662 23.52 -20.52 -7.30
CA GLU A 662 23.13 -20.58 -8.70
C GLU A 662 21.72 -21.16 -8.91
N ARG A 663 20.71 -20.32 -8.70
CA ARG A 663 19.30 -20.62 -9.00
C ARG A 663 18.79 -19.63 -10.02
N ARG A 664 18.27 -20.15 -11.13
CA ARG A 664 17.53 -19.39 -12.15
C ARG A 664 16.06 -19.78 -12.11
N HIS A 665 15.18 -18.83 -12.40
CA HIS A 665 13.79 -19.06 -12.73
C HIS A 665 13.42 -18.17 -13.91
N GLY A 666 12.53 -18.64 -14.78
CA GLY A 666 11.98 -17.81 -15.83
C GLY A 666 10.70 -18.38 -16.44
N ILE A 667 9.93 -17.49 -17.04
CA ILE A 667 8.68 -17.79 -17.75
C ILE A 667 8.66 -16.96 -19.03
N ARG A 668 8.36 -17.59 -20.17
CA ARG A 668 8.20 -16.90 -21.47
C ARG A 668 6.82 -17.11 -22.09
N ASN A 669 6.39 -16.10 -22.83
CA ASN A 669 5.30 -16.18 -23.80
C ASN A 669 5.61 -17.20 -24.92
N ALA A 670 4.57 -17.89 -25.40
CA ALA A 670 4.69 -18.98 -26.38
C ALA A 670 5.42 -18.57 -27.68
N LYS A 671 5.17 -17.36 -28.19
CA LYS A 671 5.75 -16.81 -29.43
C LYS A 671 7.10 -16.09 -29.21
N ARG A 672 7.60 -16.00 -27.98
CA ARG A 672 8.85 -15.28 -27.61
C ARG A 672 10.02 -16.22 -27.33
N ALA A 673 10.25 -17.22 -28.18
CA ALA A 673 11.28 -18.24 -27.99
C ALA A 673 12.74 -17.71 -28.01
N PHE A 674 13.00 -16.46 -28.43
CA PHE A 674 14.36 -15.89 -28.47
C PHE A 674 15.10 -15.93 -27.13
N ILE A 675 14.35 -15.82 -26.03
CA ILE A 675 14.88 -15.90 -24.66
C ILE A 675 15.46 -17.28 -24.32
N GLU A 676 15.13 -18.36 -25.05
CA GLU A 676 15.68 -19.69 -24.77
C GLU A 676 17.20 -19.75 -24.93
N GLU A 677 17.77 -19.08 -25.94
CA GLU A 677 19.23 -19.04 -26.14
C GLU A 677 19.92 -18.35 -24.95
N ILE A 678 19.34 -17.25 -24.47
CA ILE A 678 19.86 -16.44 -23.36
C ILE A 678 19.67 -17.16 -22.01
N TYR A 679 18.48 -17.70 -21.75
CA TYR A 679 18.17 -18.39 -20.50
C TYR A 679 19.04 -19.64 -20.31
N ASN A 680 19.43 -20.31 -21.40
CA ASN A 680 20.29 -21.48 -21.35
C ASN A 680 21.75 -21.17 -20.98
N THR A 681 22.23 -19.91 -21.08
CA THR A 681 23.55 -19.53 -20.57
C THR A 681 23.54 -19.16 -19.08
N LEU A 682 22.36 -18.90 -18.48
CA LEU A 682 22.24 -18.56 -17.07
C LEU A 682 22.64 -19.74 -16.17
N PRO A 683 23.33 -19.50 -15.04
CA PRO A 683 23.71 -20.56 -14.11
C PRO A 683 22.49 -21.19 -13.40
N GLY A 684 22.65 -22.44 -12.93
CA GLY A 684 21.57 -23.25 -12.37
C GLY A 684 20.96 -24.24 -13.36
N GLN A 685 19.97 -25.03 -12.90
CA GLN A 685 19.44 -26.19 -13.64
C GLN A 685 17.91 -26.16 -13.88
N SER A 686 17.20 -25.14 -13.40
CA SER A 686 15.77 -24.97 -13.66
C SER A 686 15.51 -24.86 -15.16
N ALA A 687 14.43 -25.48 -15.64
CA ALA A 687 13.91 -25.25 -16.98
C ALA A 687 13.33 -23.83 -17.09
N LEU A 688 13.28 -23.31 -18.32
CA LEU A 688 12.46 -22.15 -18.65
C LEU A 688 11.01 -22.61 -18.79
N LEU A 689 10.09 -21.97 -18.08
CA LEU A 689 8.66 -22.25 -18.23
C LEU A 689 8.10 -21.51 -19.45
N VAL A 690 7.08 -22.08 -20.07
CA VAL A 690 6.33 -21.46 -21.17
C VAL A 690 4.89 -21.28 -20.72
N SER A 691 4.39 -20.05 -20.79
CA SER A 691 3.01 -19.73 -20.45
C SER A 691 2.06 -20.43 -21.42
N SER A 692 1.05 -21.13 -20.91
CA SER A 692 0.29 -22.15 -21.62
C SER A 692 1.19 -23.33 -22.11
N PRO A 693 1.07 -24.55 -21.53
CA PRO A 693 0.05 -24.98 -20.58
C PRO A 693 0.31 -24.54 -19.12
N ILE A 694 1.39 -23.84 -18.82
CA ILE A 694 1.65 -23.32 -17.46
C ILE A 694 0.89 -22.00 -17.25
N LEU A 695 0.03 -21.98 -16.23
CA LEU A 695 -0.68 -20.79 -15.73
C LEU A 695 -0.14 -20.41 -14.34
N SER A 696 -0.50 -19.23 -13.82
CA SER A 696 -0.13 -18.81 -12.46
C SER A 696 -0.53 -19.84 -11.40
N ALA A 697 -1.73 -20.41 -11.49
CA ALA A 697 -2.21 -21.51 -10.63
C ALA A 697 -1.38 -22.81 -10.68
N ASN A 698 -0.39 -22.93 -11.59
CA ASN A 698 0.55 -24.04 -11.65
C ASN A 698 1.96 -23.68 -11.14
N VAL A 699 2.23 -22.39 -10.92
CA VAL A 699 3.49 -21.87 -10.38
C VAL A 699 3.37 -21.79 -8.86
N ARG A 700 4.12 -22.61 -8.12
CA ARG A 700 4.14 -22.52 -6.66
C ARG A 700 5.26 -21.60 -6.17
N PRO A 701 5.08 -20.84 -5.07
CA PRO A 701 6.10 -19.92 -4.55
C PRO A 701 7.47 -20.57 -4.30
N GLU A 702 7.55 -21.86 -3.93
CA GLU A 702 8.86 -22.54 -3.77
C GLU A 702 9.66 -22.61 -5.08
N GLN A 703 9.00 -22.60 -6.24
CA GLN A 703 9.65 -22.63 -7.56
C GLN A 703 10.23 -21.27 -7.95
N LEU A 704 9.81 -20.20 -7.26
CA LEU A 704 10.26 -18.82 -7.45
C LEU A 704 11.36 -18.42 -6.46
N GLN A 705 11.78 -19.32 -5.56
CA GLN A 705 12.89 -19.13 -4.60
C GLN A 705 14.26 -19.24 -5.31
N THR A 706 14.64 -18.14 -5.96
CA THR A 706 15.70 -18.04 -6.97
C THR A 706 16.54 -16.77 -6.80
N SER A 707 17.80 -16.78 -7.22
CA SER A 707 18.66 -15.57 -7.25
C SER A 707 18.56 -14.83 -8.57
N LEU A 708 18.40 -15.55 -9.69
CA LEU A 708 18.16 -14.98 -11.01
C LEU A 708 16.70 -15.19 -11.43
N VAL A 709 16.03 -14.10 -11.82
CA VAL A 709 14.67 -14.09 -12.41
C VAL A 709 14.75 -13.56 -13.84
N TYR A 710 14.12 -14.24 -14.80
CA TYR A 710 13.97 -13.71 -16.17
C TYR A 710 12.56 -13.98 -16.72
N TYR A 711 11.75 -12.93 -16.81
CA TYR A 711 10.40 -12.98 -17.39
C TYR A 711 10.35 -12.34 -18.78
N MET A 712 9.58 -12.97 -19.67
CA MET A 712 9.29 -12.51 -21.03
C MET A 712 7.79 -12.69 -21.30
N LEU A 713 7.01 -11.86 -20.61
CA LEU A 713 5.56 -11.93 -20.52
C LEU A 713 4.94 -10.61 -21.00
N HIS A 714 3.63 -10.58 -21.15
CA HIS A 714 2.90 -9.33 -21.31
C HIS A 714 2.73 -8.65 -19.94
N GLY A 715 2.71 -7.32 -19.93
CA GLY A 715 2.47 -6.50 -18.73
C GLY A 715 1.56 -5.32 -19.10
N MET A 716 1.03 -4.63 -18.09
CA MET A 716 0.03 -3.57 -18.28
C MET A 716 0.43 -2.33 -17.47
N ALA A 717 0.18 -1.14 -18.01
CA ALA A 717 0.46 0.12 -17.32
C ALA A 717 -0.32 0.24 -15.99
N LYS A 718 -1.60 -0.16 -15.98
CA LYS A 718 -2.44 -0.07 -14.78
C LYS A 718 -2.07 -1.15 -13.75
N SER A 719 -2.20 -2.44 -14.12
CA SER A 719 -1.81 -3.57 -13.28
C SER A 719 -0.34 -3.96 -13.48
N ALA A 720 0.50 -3.60 -12.50
CA ALA A 720 1.87 -4.12 -12.34
C ALA A 720 1.95 -5.27 -11.31
N THR A 721 0.81 -5.75 -10.81
CA THR A 721 0.68 -6.84 -9.84
C THR A 721 0.61 -8.23 -10.48
N SER A 722 0.29 -8.33 -11.78
CA SER A 722 0.30 -9.59 -12.54
C SER A 722 0.99 -9.44 -13.90
N PHE A 723 1.70 -10.50 -14.32
CA PHE A 723 2.23 -10.64 -15.68
C PHE A 723 1.54 -11.78 -16.42
N TRP A 724 1.28 -11.52 -17.71
CA TRP A 724 0.32 -12.27 -18.50
C TRP A 724 1.02 -13.08 -19.60
N GLY A 725 0.69 -14.36 -19.64
CA GLY A 725 1.01 -15.29 -20.70
C GLY A 725 0.14 -15.11 -21.95
N GLU A 726 0.38 -15.97 -22.94
CA GLU A 726 -0.48 -16.12 -24.12
C GLU A 726 -0.77 -17.60 -24.41
N THR A 727 -2.00 -17.94 -24.82
CA THR A 727 -2.33 -19.25 -25.39
C THR A 727 -1.79 -19.39 -26.82
N ASN A 728 -1.87 -20.59 -27.42
CA ASN A 728 -1.49 -20.79 -28.83
C ASN A 728 -2.41 -19.96 -29.75
N GLU A 729 -3.67 -19.86 -29.35
CA GLU A 729 -4.77 -19.11 -29.93
C GLU A 729 -4.55 -17.59 -29.79
N GLY A 730 -3.77 -17.16 -28.79
CA GLY A 730 -3.37 -15.77 -28.56
C GLY A 730 -4.17 -15.04 -27.48
N GLU A 731 -4.96 -15.77 -26.68
CA GLU A 731 -5.68 -15.22 -25.52
C GLU A 731 -4.71 -14.98 -24.36
N PHE A 732 -4.90 -13.88 -23.63
CA PHE A 732 -4.11 -13.59 -22.43
C PHE A 732 -4.55 -14.50 -21.28
N VAL A 733 -3.57 -15.01 -20.53
CA VAL A 733 -3.79 -15.84 -19.33
C VAL A 733 -2.83 -15.41 -18.24
N GLU A 734 -3.21 -15.42 -16.97
CA GLU A 734 -2.26 -15.04 -15.92
C GLU A 734 -1.12 -16.08 -15.84
N ALA A 735 0.13 -15.61 -15.92
CA ALA A 735 1.32 -16.48 -15.87
C ALA A 735 2.03 -16.41 -14.52
N VAL A 736 2.05 -15.24 -13.86
CA VAL A 736 2.50 -15.08 -12.47
C VAL A 736 1.96 -13.77 -11.87
N ASN A 737 1.68 -13.76 -10.57
CA ASN A 737 1.24 -12.58 -9.83
C ASN A 737 2.10 -12.28 -8.58
N ILE A 738 1.85 -11.11 -7.98
CA ILE A 738 2.63 -10.53 -6.90
C ILE A 738 2.62 -11.36 -5.61
N ALA A 739 1.50 -12.02 -5.29
CA ALA A 739 1.38 -12.88 -4.09
C ALA A 739 2.27 -14.14 -4.17
N GLN A 740 2.68 -14.53 -5.39
CA GLN A 740 3.58 -15.65 -5.61
C GLN A 740 5.06 -15.27 -5.49
N MET A 741 5.40 -13.98 -5.57
CA MET A 741 6.80 -13.52 -5.63
C MET A 741 7.61 -13.99 -4.40
N PRO A 742 8.90 -14.30 -4.58
CA PRO A 742 9.76 -14.70 -3.47
C PRO A 742 9.87 -13.56 -2.45
N LYS A 743 9.77 -13.89 -1.16
CA LYS A 743 9.89 -12.89 -0.07
C LYS A 743 11.35 -12.62 0.36
N SER A 744 12.31 -13.35 -0.20
CA SER A 744 13.75 -13.16 -0.04
C SER A 744 14.51 -14.00 -1.08
N GLY A 745 15.82 -13.76 -1.23
CA GLY A 745 16.74 -14.62 -1.98
C GLY A 745 16.99 -14.26 -3.44
N VAL A 746 16.41 -13.16 -3.95
CA VAL A 746 16.65 -12.66 -5.31
C VAL A 746 17.89 -11.76 -5.34
N ASP A 747 18.74 -11.92 -6.34
CA ASP A 747 19.88 -11.03 -6.61
C ASP A 747 19.58 -10.08 -7.78
N ILE A 748 19.13 -10.65 -8.91
CA ILE A 748 18.92 -9.93 -10.18
C ILE A 748 17.63 -10.43 -10.85
N ALA A 749 16.77 -9.50 -11.27
CA ALA A 749 15.63 -9.78 -12.13
C ALA A 749 15.70 -9.00 -13.44
N VAL A 750 15.37 -9.66 -14.56
CA VAL A 750 15.14 -9.01 -15.85
C VAL A 750 13.69 -9.25 -16.28
N LEU A 751 12.97 -8.16 -16.53
CA LEU A 751 11.53 -8.12 -16.78
C LEU A 751 11.28 -7.57 -18.18
N GLY A 752 11.30 -8.46 -19.19
CA GLY A 752 10.93 -8.16 -20.57
C GLY A 752 9.42 -8.09 -20.76
N CYS A 753 8.76 -7.26 -19.95
CA CYS A 753 7.31 -7.06 -19.93
C CYS A 753 7.00 -5.57 -20.16
N CYS A 754 5.90 -5.26 -20.86
CA CYS A 754 5.42 -3.89 -21.02
C CYS A 754 5.15 -3.26 -19.64
N TRP A 755 5.71 -2.07 -19.39
CA TRP A 755 5.70 -1.37 -18.08
C TRP A 755 6.23 -2.21 -16.89
N GLY A 756 6.95 -3.30 -17.15
CA GLY A 756 7.37 -4.28 -16.15
C GLY A 756 8.32 -3.77 -15.07
N ALA A 757 8.93 -2.59 -15.25
CA ALA A 757 9.70 -1.89 -14.22
C ALA A 757 9.30 -0.41 -14.09
N LEU A 758 8.03 -0.08 -14.35
CA LEU A 758 7.47 1.25 -14.08
C LEU A 758 7.29 1.46 -12.55
N PRO A 759 7.98 2.42 -11.91
CA PRO A 759 7.88 2.67 -10.47
C PRO A 759 6.76 3.65 -10.08
N ALA A 760 5.92 4.07 -11.04
CA ALA A 760 4.87 5.07 -10.87
C ALA A 760 3.50 4.56 -11.37
N SER A 761 2.41 5.21 -10.95
CA SER A 761 1.05 4.87 -11.41
C SER A 761 0.86 5.20 -12.91
N SER A 762 1.22 6.41 -13.32
CA SER A 762 1.02 6.93 -14.69
C SER A 762 2.15 6.57 -15.66
N THR A 763 1.80 6.30 -16.92
CA THR A 763 2.80 6.23 -17.99
C THR A 763 3.32 7.63 -18.36
N ALA A 764 4.46 7.69 -19.04
CA ALA A 764 4.98 8.94 -19.57
C ALA A 764 4.09 9.51 -20.70
N PHE A 765 3.27 8.69 -21.35
CA PHE A 765 2.31 9.17 -22.35
C PHE A 765 1.09 9.83 -21.72
N ASP A 766 0.60 9.29 -20.60
CA ASP A 766 -0.60 9.79 -19.93
C ASP A 766 -0.33 11.06 -19.13
N TRP A 767 0.81 11.13 -18.43
CA TRP A 767 1.18 12.28 -17.60
C TRP A 767 1.42 13.57 -18.40
N LYS A 768 1.09 14.71 -17.79
CA LYS A 768 1.23 16.06 -18.36
C LYS A 768 1.96 16.98 -17.36
N PRO A 769 2.88 17.85 -17.82
CA PRO A 769 3.59 18.80 -16.96
C PRO A 769 2.68 19.56 -15.98
N GLY A 770 3.07 19.57 -14.71
CA GLY A 770 2.29 20.18 -13.63
C GLY A 770 1.25 19.27 -12.96
N GLN A 771 1.02 18.04 -13.45
CA GLN A 771 0.31 17.01 -12.69
C GLN A 771 1.26 16.37 -11.65
N PRO A 772 0.78 15.90 -10.49
CA PRO A 772 1.59 15.05 -9.62
C PRO A 772 1.91 13.71 -10.32
N ILE A 773 3.11 13.17 -10.10
CA ILE A 773 3.45 11.78 -10.44
C ILE A 773 3.42 10.99 -9.12
N ALA A 774 2.57 9.99 -8.99
CA ALA A 774 2.55 9.14 -7.79
C ALA A 774 3.50 7.94 -7.98
N GLY A 775 4.38 7.72 -7.00
CA GLY A 775 5.13 6.46 -6.88
C GLY A 775 4.21 5.28 -6.57
N ARG A 776 4.63 4.06 -6.94
CA ARG A 776 3.95 2.82 -6.51
C ARG A 776 4.42 2.40 -5.12
N LEU A 777 3.50 1.90 -4.32
CA LEU A 777 3.81 1.23 -3.07
C LEU A 777 4.53 -0.11 -3.32
N GLN A 778 5.25 -0.62 -2.32
CA GLN A 778 6.01 -1.87 -2.42
C GLN A 778 5.18 -3.07 -2.93
N ASN A 779 3.91 -3.14 -2.52
CA ASN A 779 2.94 -4.19 -2.87
C ASN A 779 2.09 -3.89 -4.13
N GLN A 780 2.38 -2.81 -4.88
CA GLN A 780 1.66 -2.45 -6.11
C GLN A 780 2.45 -2.76 -7.40
N SER A 781 3.59 -3.45 -7.27
CA SER A 781 4.45 -3.81 -8.41
C SER A 781 5.28 -5.06 -8.12
N ILE A 782 5.25 -6.02 -9.06
CA ILE A 782 6.15 -7.18 -9.05
C ILE A 782 7.63 -6.73 -8.98
N ALA A 783 7.99 -5.62 -9.63
CA ALA A 783 9.36 -5.12 -9.60
C ALA A 783 9.78 -4.67 -8.18
N LEU A 784 8.94 -3.89 -7.49
CA LEU A 784 9.22 -3.45 -6.12
C LEU A 784 9.17 -4.60 -5.11
N THR A 785 8.34 -5.63 -5.36
CA THR A 785 8.34 -6.85 -4.55
C THR A 785 9.62 -7.69 -4.76
N LEU A 786 10.14 -7.77 -5.99
CA LEU A 786 11.42 -8.42 -6.27
C LEU A 786 12.61 -7.65 -5.66
N LEU A 787 12.57 -6.31 -5.65
CA LEU A 787 13.48 -5.50 -4.83
C LEU A 787 13.38 -5.88 -3.35
N ALA A 788 12.16 -5.94 -2.78
CA ALA A 788 11.95 -6.28 -1.38
C ALA A 788 12.45 -7.69 -1.01
N ALA A 789 12.53 -8.59 -2.00
CA ALA A 789 13.15 -9.91 -1.89
C ALA A 789 14.70 -9.90 -1.83
N GLY A 790 15.33 -8.73 -1.82
CA GLY A 790 16.78 -8.53 -1.73
C GLY A 790 17.49 -8.20 -3.04
N ALA A 791 16.77 -8.06 -4.17
CA ALA A 791 17.39 -7.86 -5.46
C ALA A 791 18.21 -6.57 -5.53
N ARG A 792 19.50 -6.67 -5.87
CA ARG A 792 20.37 -5.52 -6.14
C ARG A 792 19.96 -4.78 -7.41
N GLY A 793 19.31 -5.48 -8.35
CA GLY A 793 18.86 -4.92 -9.62
C GLY A 793 17.60 -5.61 -10.16
N VAL A 794 16.58 -4.81 -10.46
CA VAL A 794 15.42 -5.22 -11.26
C VAL A 794 15.39 -4.35 -12.52
N ILE A 795 15.65 -4.97 -13.66
CA ILE A 795 15.82 -4.30 -14.96
C ILE A 795 14.62 -4.59 -15.86
N GLY A 796 13.96 -3.56 -16.38
CA GLY A 796 12.78 -3.73 -17.23
C GLY A 796 12.29 -2.43 -17.84
N CYS A 797 11.14 -2.50 -18.51
CA CYS A 797 10.60 -1.38 -19.29
C CYS A 797 9.70 -0.43 -18.48
N THR A 798 9.79 0.86 -18.79
CA THR A 798 8.85 1.93 -18.37
C THR A 798 7.75 2.21 -19.42
N GLY A 799 7.80 1.56 -20.58
CA GLY A 799 6.83 1.65 -21.69
C GLY A 799 6.45 0.28 -22.27
N ALA A 800 5.82 0.25 -23.44
CA ALA A 800 5.47 -1.00 -24.14
C ALA A 800 6.71 -1.68 -24.77
N HIS A 801 6.84 -2.99 -24.53
CA HIS A 801 8.06 -3.76 -24.79
C HIS A 801 8.06 -4.50 -26.13
N TYR A 802 9.01 -4.14 -27.00
CA TYR A 802 9.19 -4.77 -28.32
C TYR A 802 10.16 -5.96 -28.30
N SER A 803 9.61 -7.16 -28.10
CA SER A 803 10.33 -8.44 -28.11
C SER A 803 10.17 -9.21 -29.43
N PRO A 804 11.24 -9.72 -30.06
CA PRO A 804 11.17 -10.36 -31.37
C PRO A 804 10.54 -11.76 -31.35
N THR A 805 9.82 -12.09 -32.42
CA THR A 805 9.11 -13.37 -32.61
C THR A 805 9.76 -14.30 -33.64
N THR A 806 10.67 -13.79 -34.48
CA THR A 806 11.28 -14.53 -35.60
C THR A 806 12.83 -14.58 -35.52
N PRO A 807 13.47 -15.74 -35.78
CA PRO A 807 14.92 -15.83 -35.93
C PRO A 807 15.44 -14.91 -37.04
N PRO A 808 16.63 -14.29 -36.90
CA PRO A 808 17.66 -14.52 -35.87
C PRO A 808 17.42 -13.77 -34.54
N TYR A 809 16.25 -13.16 -34.34
CA TYR A 809 15.89 -12.41 -33.14
C TYR A 809 16.81 -11.20 -32.88
N ASP A 810 17.30 -10.57 -33.94
CA ASP A 810 18.15 -9.37 -33.89
C ASP A 810 17.37 -8.06 -34.12
N SER A 811 16.04 -8.10 -34.06
CA SER A 811 15.13 -6.96 -34.13
C SER A 811 14.51 -6.61 -32.77
N GLY A 812 13.94 -5.40 -32.66
CA GLY A 812 13.41 -4.86 -31.40
C GLY A 812 14.47 -4.84 -30.29
N ALA A 813 14.05 -5.11 -29.06
CA ALA A 813 14.94 -5.22 -27.90
C ALA A 813 15.71 -6.56 -27.82
N GLY A 814 15.58 -7.47 -28.80
CA GLY A 814 16.28 -8.77 -28.82
C GLY A 814 17.81 -8.64 -28.61
N PRO A 815 18.51 -7.80 -29.39
CA PRO A 815 19.91 -7.50 -29.18
C PRO A 815 20.25 -6.90 -27.79
N LEU A 816 19.39 -6.05 -27.25
CA LEU A 816 19.60 -5.43 -25.93
C LEU A 816 19.55 -6.47 -24.81
N HIS A 817 18.57 -7.39 -24.85
CA HIS A 817 18.49 -8.54 -23.94
C HIS A 817 19.73 -9.46 -24.06
N LYS A 818 20.20 -9.75 -25.29
CA LYS A 818 21.42 -10.53 -25.52
C LYS A 818 22.67 -9.85 -24.91
N ALA A 819 22.79 -8.53 -25.05
CA ALA A 819 23.91 -7.76 -24.50
C ALA A 819 23.84 -7.62 -22.97
N LEU A 820 22.67 -7.31 -22.42
CA LEU A 820 22.44 -7.16 -20.98
C LEU A 820 22.87 -8.42 -20.21
N TRP A 821 22.33 -9.58 -20.59
CA TRP A 821 22.69 -10.83 -19.92
C TRP A 821 24.14 -11.25 -20.16
N LYS A 822 24.76 -10.87 -21.29
CA LYS A 822 26.20 -11.02 -21.46
C LYS A 822 26.98 -10.23 -20.41
N HIS A 823 26.71 -8.94 -20.23
CA HIS A 823 27.46 -8.11 -19.27
C HIS A 823 27.21 -8.52 -17.82
N LEU A 824 25.99 -8.95 -17.47
CA LEU A 824 25.69 -9.55 -16.16
C LEU A 824 26.52 -10.82 -15.91
N LEU A 825 26.60 -11.73 -16.90
CA LEU A 825 27.37 -12.98 -16.78
C LEU A 825 28.90 -12.75 -16.83
N ASP A 826 29.37 -11.70 -17.49
CA ASP A 826 30.77 -11.25 -17.43
C ASP A 826 31.11 -10.57 -16.08
N GLY A 827 30.14 -10.39 -15.18
CA GLY A 827 30.34 -9.93 -13.81
C GLY A 827 30.09 -8.43 -13.55
N ALA A 828 29.48 -7.70 -14.48
CA ALA A 828 29.10 -6.30 -14.28
C ALA A 828 27.92 -6.16 -13.30
N GLY A 829 27.89 -5.07 -12.53
CA GLY A 829 26.74 -4.72 -11.69
C GLY A 829 25.48 -4.43 -12.54
N PRO A 830 24.25 -4.63 -12.04
CA PRO A 830 23.02 -4.43 -12.82
C PRO A 830 22.93 -3.11 -13.62
N ALA A 831 23.31 -1.98 -13.02
CA ALA A 831 23.33 -0.67 -13.68
C ALA A 831 24.42 -0.60 -14.76
N GLU A 832 25.62 -1.10 -14.45
CA GLU A 832 26.76 -1.14 -15.37
C GLU A 832 26.51 -2.06 -16.57
N ALA A 833 25.83 -3.19 -16.34
CA ALA A 833 25.45 -4.14 -17.39
C ALA A 833 24.39 -3.55 -18.33
N LEU A 834 23.39 -2.84 -17.79
CA LEU A 834 22.41 -2.12 -18.60
C LEU A 834 23.07 -0.99 -19.41
N TYR A 835 23.92 -0.18 -18.78
CA TYR A 835 24.71 0.86 -19.43
C TYR A 835 25.53 0.30 -20.62
N LYS A 836 26.33 -0.75 -20.41
CA LYS A 836 27.11 -1.39 -21.49
C LYS A 836 26.20 -1.96 -22.59
N ALA A 837 25.06 -2.54 -22.22
CA ALA A 837 24.10 -3.07 -23.18
C ALA A 837 23.44 -1.98 -24.03
N LYS A 838 23.20 -0.77 -23.48
CA LYS A 838 22.70 0.38 -24.24
C LYS A 838 23.72 0.83 -25.30
N TYR A 839 25.02 0.88 -24.99
CA TYR A 839 26.07 1.16 -25.98
C TYR A 839 26.17 0.07 -27.07
N ASP A 840 26.20 -1.21 -26.70
CA ASP A 840 26.20 -2.32 -27.65
C ASP A 840 24.98 -2.27 -28.58
N PHE A 841 23.81 -1.89 -28.04
CA PHE A 841 22.58 -1.77 -28.80
C PHE A 841 22.56 -0.54 -29.71
N ALA A 842 22.96 0.64 -29.23
CA ALA A 842 23.05 1.88 -30.00
C ALA A 842 23.90 1.73 -31.27
N SER A 843 24.97 0.92 -31.22
CA SER A 843 25.80 0.59 -32.39
C SER A 843 25.02 -0.06 -33.55
N LYS A 844 23.90 -0.73 -33.26
CA LYS A 844 22.99 -1.33 -34.24
C LYS A 844 21.91 -0.36 -34.73
N ILE A 845 21.46 0.57 -33.87
CA ILE A 845 20.47 1.60 -34.22
C ILE A 845 20.99 2.47 -35.37
N ALA A 846 22.28 2.79 -35.37
CA ALA A 846 22.96 3.55 -36.44
C ALA A 846 22.92 2.90 -37.84
N ALA A 847 22.44 1.67 -37.98
CA ALA A 847 22.23 0.98 -39.26
C ALA A 847 20.76 0.98 -39.73
N LEU A 848 19.81 1.46 -38.93
CA LEU A 848 18.39 1.49 -39.25
C LEU A 848 18.04 2.71 -40.12
N THR A 849 17.15 2.51 -41.09
CA THR A 849 16.69 3.60 -41.98
C THR A 849 15.16 3.71 -42.09
N SER A 850 14.41 2.81 -41.44
CA SER A 850 12.95 2.93 -41.32
C SER A 850 12.62 3.80 -40.10
N PRO A 851 11.76 4.84 -40.23
CA PRO A 851 11.33 5.65 -39.09
C PRO A 851 10.67 4.83 -37.97
N ASP A 852 9.94 3.78 -38.34
CA ASP A 852 9.28 2.84 -37.43
C ASP A 852 10.30 2.01 -36.63
N GLU A 853 11.19 1.30 -37.32
CA GLU A 853 12.24 0.49 -36.67
C GLU A 853 13.16 1.36 -35.80
N LEU A 854 13.47 2.58 -36.26
CA LEU A 854 14.27 3.55 -35.51
C LEU A 854 13.56 4.04 -34.24
N ALA A 855 12.27 4.36 -34.31
CA ALA A 855 11.50 4.76 -33.13
C ALA A 855 11.35 3.61 -32.12
N ILE A 856 11.08 2.39 -32.58
CA ILE A 856 11.02 1.18 -31.74
C ILE A 856 12.39 0.88 -31.10
N ALA A 857 13.49 1.13 -31.82
CA ALA A 857 14.84 0.98 -31.28
C ALA A 857 15.19 2.06 -30.26
N ASN A 858 14.92 3.34 -30.55
CA ASN A 858 15.08 4.45 -29.59
C ASN A 858 14.24 4.23 -28.32
N LYS A 859 13.02 3.74 -28.48
CA LYS A 859 12.13 3.33 -27.37
C LYS A 859 12.76 2.22 -26.55
N SER A 860 13.29 1.19 -27.20
CA SER A 860 13.98 0.08 -26.54
C SER A 860 15.28 0.51 -25.84
N LEU A 861 15.97 1.55 -26.33
CA LEU A 861 17.15 2.14 -25.70
C LEU A 861 16.78 2.90 -24.42
N ASN A 862 15.79 3.80 -24.49
CA ASN A 862 15.44 4.72 -23.41
C ASN A 862 14.53 4.10 -22.33
N GLN A 863 13.61 3.20 -22.70
CA GLN A 863 12.60 2.70 -21.75
C GLN A 863 13.14 1.71 -20.71
N PHE A 864 14.35 1.17 -20.90
CA PHE A 864 14.92 0.22 -19.94
C PHE A 864 15.57 0.98 -18.78
N THR A 865 15.05 0.77 -17.58
CA THR A 865 15.62 1.30 -16.33
C THR A 865 16.19 0.16 -15.46
N CYS A 866 17.11 0.50 -14.55
CA CYS A 866 17.61 -0.39 -13.50
C CYS A 866 17.10 0.12 -12.16
N LEU A 867 16.12 -0.59 -11.58
CA LEU A 867 15.68 -0.33 -10.22
C LEU A 867 16.58 -1.07 -9.21
N GLY A 868 16.81 -0.51 -8.03
CA GLY A 868 17.70 -1.04 -6.99
C GLY A 868 19.06 -0.31 -6.91
N LEU A 869 19.94 -0.80 -6.02
CA LEU A 869 21.27 -0.22 -5.77
C LEU A 869 22.24 -0.36 -6.97
N GLY A 870 22.00 -1.30 -7.87
CA GLY A 870 22.61 -1.36 -9.21
C GLY A 870 24.08 -1.81 -9.29
N CYS A 871 24.78 -1.96 -8.16
CA CYS A 871 26.19 -2.41 -8.07
C CYS A 871 26.37 -3.68 -7.22
#